data_AF-A0A7I4FJJ5-F1
#
_entry.id   AF-A0A7I4FJJ5-F1
#
_cell.length_a   1.000
_cell.length_b   1.000
_cell.length_c   1.000
_cell.angle_alpha   90.00
_cell.angle_beta   90.00
_cell.angle_gamma   90.00
#
_symmetry.space_group_name_H-M   'P 1'
#
loop_
_entity.id
_entity.type
_entity.pdbx_description
1 polymer ?
#
loop_
_entity_poly.entity_id
_entity_poly.type
_entity_poly.pdbx_seq_one_letter_code
_entity_poly.pdbx_strand_id
1 'polypeptide(L)'
;MMLRHSFNCLSKVGCSFVCHTIQKMLKTSGTQCLQRLAHLKKRLRTASLEVMSTSCMLSLICKKSVLSVNFMWQDRGVEDAAQIVKALAIQRYCNDHVRIIVEVLEPATQASAVWDLTDNRGIEVICPIKFHYRMIARSCFVKGLYTLITNMFTSEIKMKTLPRNSFLSEYFSSFDNEVYPLIFPKACHGMLYEEVVEFIFENFNAVLFALDVNVIDPEKEQPARKVFLHPKGRVIIADDVGLLLCPDLGTVFDVSGFDDKKSKGKKWIPRKKRNFSSVQLQNYRTGPVVDEVEQSRATDPISYTAVDSESLESRMKTEIFSWYESDESRHGSSHGRKHGNDGSRQGTNRGSKHGNGGRHGTDRESKHAIEDSIEAGYGSKFSNGTRDVSRRHDSVSLSDSDSEDEGLYPRGVSLEKATDLLLAWPPIGPNQVQPHASVLERRQDVILENLQARTVGVVSLNAPHILVCCQNDWPQEMFYLVKELRKPDMPKPPIVILYPDRPSAIEWGKVGIFEDVFFCKGSPMYELDLMRGGVLHAERVVILGCHDTLVDLSVKGVEDLAHRRVPSAQRSDVDNIVIAANVDRLVGVDAGVMIIDMQHTFALHYLRPKFEVQKEHVKKVDYRRNPEALVHFGPPFMEGKAVSPALMGFLLRSSFYNKNTLSIVEQLIGGGHTLREGTMGNKTLRILNLVPVAQHSVGKPYGDLFVSLLHDKGALALGLYRAPGTLGAPAGYVFTNPPKHCLVSEGDQVYIIV
;
A
#
# COMPACT_ATOMS: atom_id res chain seq x y z
N MET A 1 37.11 7.46 27.17
CA MET A 1 38.06 8.54 26.80
C MET A 1 37.45 9.52 25.80
N MET A 2 36.89 9.06 24.68
CA MET A 2 36.28 9.89 23.60
C MET A 2 35.39 11.06 24.06
N LEU A 3 34.54 10.89 25.07
CA LEU A 3 33.71 11.97 25.65
C LEU A 3 34.48 13.25 26.02
N ARG A 4 35.76 13.16 26.43
CA ARG A 4 36.60 14.35 26.71
C ARG A 4 36.99 15.13 25.45
N HIS A 5 37.03 14.49 24.28
CA HIS A 5 37.29 15.16 23.00
C HIS A 5 36.05 15.96 22.54
N SER A 6 34.86 15.36 22.60
CA SER A 6 33.59 16.04 22.31
C SER A 6 33.39 17.30 23.17
N PHE A 7 33.75 17.23 24.46
CA PHE A 7 33.72 18.38 25.38
C PHE A 7 34.63 19.54 24.96
N ASN A 8 35.78 19.28 24.33
CA ASN A 8 36.73 20.31 23.89
C ASN A 8 36.30 21.01 22.58
N CYS A 9 35.38 20.43 21.81
CA CYS A 9 34.76 21.10 20.66
C CYS A 9 33.65 22.05 21.12
N LEU A 10 32.78 21.60 22.03
CA LEU A 10 31.63 22.38 22.51
C LEU A 10 32.02 23.69 23.24
N SER A 11 33.19 23.76 23.86
CA SER A 11 33.69 25.00 24.47
C SER A 11 34.15 26.06 23.46
N LYS A 12 34.51 25.67 22.23
CA LYS A 12 34.94 26.61 21.17
C LYS A 12 33.78 27.29 20.44
N VAL A 13 32.55 26.80 20.58
CA VAL A 13 31.35 27.31 19.88
C VAL A 13 30.42 28.09 20.84
N GLY A 14 30.98 28.76 21.84
CA GLY A 14 30.29 29.71 22.73
C GLY A 14 29.19 29.15 23.68
N CYS A 15 28.77 27.90 23.52
CA CYS A 15 27.55 27.36 24.10
C CYS A 15 27.70 26.87 25.57
N SER A 16 28.27 27.71 26.44
CA SER A 16 28.66 27.34 27.82
C SER A 16 27.50 26.83 28.68
N PHE A 17 26.30 27.38 28.51
CA PHE A 17 25.10 27.05 29.30
C PHE A 17 24.57 25.63 29.02
N VAL A 18 24.72 25.14 27.78
CA VAL A 18 24.31 23.78 27.40
C VAL A 18 25.26 22.75 28.00
N CYS A 19 26.58 22.97 27.91
CA CYS A 19 27.58 22.13 28.60
C CYS A 19 27.32 22.01 30.11
N HIS A 20 27.03 23.13 30.78
CA HIS A 20 26.77 23.13 32.22
C HIS A 20 25.46 22.40 32.60
N THR A 21 24.48 22.39 31.70
CA THR A 21 23.21 21.64 31.88
C THR A 21 23.42 20.14 31.68
N ILE A 22 24.19 19.73 30.67
CA ILE A 22 24.53 18.32 30.41
C ILE A 22 25.37 17.74 31.57
N GLN A 23 26.34 18.49 32.10
CA GLN A 23 27.11 18.10 33.29
C GLN A 23 26.22 17.86 34.53
N LYS A 24 25.09 18.58 34.65
CA LYS A 24 24.13 18.39 35.76
C LYS A 24 23.15 17.24 35.53
N MET A 25 22.97 16.74 34.31
CA MET A 25 22.19 15.53 34.03
C MET A 25 23.02 14.25 34.21
N LEU A 26 24.29 14.26 33.77
CA LEU A 26 25.25 13.15 33.94
C LEU A 26 25.65 12.84 35.40
N LYS A 27 25.15 13.62 36.37
CA LYS A 27 25.43 13.48 37.82
C LYS A 27 24.19 13.14 38.65
N THR A 28 23.04 12.84 38.04
CA THR A 28 21.77 12.62 38.76
C THR A 28 21.10 11.31 38.38
N SER A 29 20.44 10.65 39.34
CA SER A 29 19.73 9.39 39.14
C SER A 29 18.50 9.54 38.21
N GLY A 30 18.12 8.45 37.55
CA GLY A 30 17.30 8.46 36.32
C GLY A 30 15.93 9.14 36.42
N THR A 31 15.29 9.15 37.59
CA THR A 31 13.97 9.77 37.79
C THR A 31 14.00 11.29 37.63
N GLN A 32 15.06 11.97 38.09
CA GLN A 32 15.23 13.41 37.87
C GLN A 32 15.61 13.75 36.41
N CYS A 33 16.28 12.83 35.71
CA CYS A 33 16.66 13.00 34.32
C CYS A 33 15.42 13.08 33.40
N LEU A 34 14.42 12.22 33.60
CA LEU A 34 13.16 12.23 32.85
C LEU A 34 12.37 13.54 33.01
N GLN A 35 12.30 14.09 34.22
CA GLN A 35 11.64 15.39 34.46
C GLN A 35 12.37 16.55 33.75
N ARG A 36 13.71 16.52 33.72
CA ARG A 36 14.52 17.53 33.00
C ARG A 36 14.41 17.39 31.48
N LEU A 37 14.38 16.16 30.94
CA LEU A 37 14.09 15.88 29.53
C LEU A 37 12.72 16.41 29.10
N ALA A 38 11.68 16.21 29.91
CA ALA A 38 10.35 16.78 29.66
C ALA A 38 10.38 18.33 29.66
N HIS A 39 11.14 18.94 30.57
CA HIS A 39 11.29 20.40 30.62
C HIS A 39 12.11 20.95 29.44
N LEU A 40 13.08 20.19 28.92
CA LEU A 40 13.83 20.52 27.71
C LEU A 40 12.92 20.44 26.47
N LYS A 41 12.19 19.34 26.31
CA LYS A 41 11.20 19.13 25.23
C LYS A 41 10.08 20.19 25.23
N LYS A 42 9.78 20.80 26.39
CA LYS A 42 8.84 21.93 26.51
C LYS A 42 9.44 23.28 26.11
N ARG A 43 10.75 23.51 26.30
CA ARG A 43 11.46 24.74 25.89
C ARG A 43 11.95 24.73 24.44
N LEU A 44 12.18 23.55 23.85
CA LEU A 44 12.63 23.41 22.46
C LEU A 44 11.51 23.60 21.41
N ARG A 45 10.26 23.85 21.83
CA ARG A 45 9.11 24.12 20.94
C ARG A 45 9.08 25.54 20.34
N THR A 46 10.04 26.40 20.67
CA THR A 46 10.00 27.84 20.33
C THR A 46 11.21 28.32 19.51
N ALA A 47 11.99 27.41 18.93
CA ALA A 47 13.16 27.74 18.12
C ALA A 47 12.98 27.27 16.67
N SER A 48 12.46 28.16 15.82
CA SER A 48 12.51 28.00 14.37
C SER A 48 13.88 28.44 13.85
N LEU A 49 14.41 27.72 12.86
CA LEU A 49 15.59 28.12 12.06
C LEU A 49 16.89 28.40 12.86
N GLU A 50 17.49 27.35 13.42
CA GLU A 50 18.94 27.29 13.66
C GLU A 50 19.49 25.92 13.24
N VAL A 51 20.71 25.91 12.67
CA VAL A 51 21.24 24.76 11.87
C VAL A 51 21.64 23.54 12.72
N MET A 52 21.62 23.63 14.05
CA MET A 52 21.61 22.45 14.93
C MET A 52 20.19 22.15 15.42
N SER A 53 19.34 21.69 14.50
CA SER A 53 18.02 21.13 14.85
C SER A 53 18.13 20.07 15.94
N THR A 54 17.15 20.05 16.83
CA THR A 54 17.11 19.17 18.02
C THR A 54 17.32 17.68 17.72
N SER A 55 17.01 17.25 16.49
CA SER A 55 17.25 15.89 16.01
C SER A 55 18.74 15.50 16.05
N CYS A 56 19.65 16.40 15.67
CA CYS A 56 21.10 16.14 15.71
C CYS A 56 21.68 16.06 17.13
N MET A 57 21.05 16.77 18.08
CA MET A 57 21.39 16.69 19.51
C MET A 57 20.83 15.42 20.19
N LEU A 58 19.77 14.82 19.63
CA LEU A 58 19.19 13.56 20.07
C LEU A 58 19.90 12.34 19.44
N SER A 59 20.25 12.39 18.15
CA SER A 59 20.97 11.30 17.46
C SER A 59 22.35 11.04 18.08
N LEU A 60 23.05 12.08 18.57
CA LEU A 60 24.28 11.97 19.36
C LEU A 60 24.16 11.13 20.65
N ILE A 61 22.94 10.81 21.09
CA ILE A 61 22.64 10.03 22.31
C ILE A 61 21.90 8.71 21.96
N CYS A 62 21.35 8.58 20.75
CA CYS A 62 20.45 7.50 20.35
C CYS A 62 21.02 6.63 19.22
N LYS A 63 21.04 5.29 19.40
CA LYS A 63 21.47 4.31 18.39
C LYS A 63 20.56 4.22 17.13
N LYS A 64 19.48 4.99 17.08
CA LYS A 64 18.48 5.03 16.01
C LYS A 64 17.97 6.46 15.87
N SER A 65 17.73 6.92 14.65
CA SER A 65 17.08 8.20 14.33
C SER A 65 15.84 7.95 13.47
N VAL A 66 14.81 8.77 13.64
CA VAL A 66 13.55 8.68 12.88
C VAL A 66 13.21 10.06 12.34
N LEU A 67 12.92 10.10 11.05
CA LEU A 67 12.45 11.27 10.31
C LEU A 67 11.07 10.93 9.76
N SER A 68 10.07 11.71 10.16
CA SER A 68 8.66 11.56 9.76
C SER A 68 8.23 12.82 9.02
N VAL A 69 7.27 12.67 8.10
CA VAL A 69 6.65 13.76 7.33
C VAL A 69 5.31 14.16 7.93
N ASN A 70 4.76 15.28 7.47
CA ASN A 70 3.37 15.65 7.73
C ASN A 70 2.57 15.50 6.43
N PHE A 71 1.62 14.55 6.39
CA PHE A 71 0.79 14.26 5.22
C PHE A 71 -0.11 15.44 4.76
N MET A 72 -0.18 16.52 5.53
CA MET A 72 -0.98 17.72 5.24
C MET A 72 -0.20 18.91 4.62
N TRP A 73 1.03 18.71 4.13
CA TRP A 73 1.77 19.77 3.42
C TRP A 73 1.19 20.03 2.01
N GLN A 74 1.15 21.30 1.59
CA GLN A 74 0.69 21.70 0.24
C GLN A 74 1.68 21.35 -0.88
N ASP A 75 2.95 21.15 -0.57
CA ASP A 75 4.00 20.72 -1.50
C ASP A 75 4.71 19.52 -0.88
N ARG A 76 4.63 18.36 -1.56
CA ARG A 76 5.23 17.10 -1.11
C ARG A 76 6.72 17.06 -1.41
N GLY A 77 7.12 17.44 -2.63
CA GLY A 77 8.50 17.44 -3.09
C GLY A 77 9.42 18.32 -2.26
N VAL A 78 8.93 19.47 -1.76
CA VAL A 78 9.69 20.34 -0.84
C VAL A 78 9.91 19.69 0.52
N GLU A 79 8.91 19.02 1.09
CA GLU A 79 9.08 18.29 2.36
C GLU A 79 9.99 17.06 2.18
N ASP A 80 9.82 16.30 1.10
CA ASP A 80 10.65 15.14 0.75
C ASP A 80 12.12 15.53 0.52
N ALA A 81 12.38 16.62 -0.22
CA ALA A 81 13.72 17.18 -0.38
C ALA A 81 14.31 17.61 0.98
N ALA A 82 13.50 18.17 1.87
CA ALA A 82 13.92 18.48 3.23
C ALA A 82 14.22 17.20 4.04
N GLN A 83 13.49 16.08 3.85
CA GLN A 83 13.81 14.80 4.48
C GLN A 83 15.11 14.17 3.94
N ILE A 84 15.35 14.21 2.63
CA ILE A 84 16.64 13.81 2.02
C ILE A 84 17.80 14.57 2.67
N VAL A 85 17.71 15.91 2.74
CA VAL A 85 18.78 16.74 3.31
C VAL A 85 18.98 16.46 4.81
N LYS A 86 17.91 16.27 5.59
CA LYS A 86 18.01 15.86 7.01
C LYS A 86 18.71 14.50 7.15
N ALA A 87 18.34 13.51 6.32
CA ALA A 87 18.89 12.15 6.38
C ALA A 87 20.39 12.14 6.02
N LEU A 88 20.78 12.76 4.91
CA LEU A 88 22.18 12.86 4.47
C LEU A 88 23.04 13.66 5.47
N ALA A 89 22.49 14.70 6.11
CA ALA A 89 23.21 15.45 7.14
C ALA A 89 23.49 14.59 8.40
N ILE A 90 22.52 13.77 8.84
CA ILE A 90 22.71 12.85 9.97
C ILE A 90 23.69 11.73 9.57
N GLN A 91 23.54 11.14 8.37
CA GLN A 91 24.42 10.08 7.87
C GLN A 91 25.88 10.56 7.73
N ARG A 92 26.13 11.75 7.20
CA ARG A 92 27.48 12.35 7.13
C ARG A 92 28.10 12.66 8.50
N TYR A 93 27.29 12.88 9.54
CA TYR A 93 27.77 13.22 10.88
C TYR A 93 27.94 12.01 11.80
N CYS A 94 27.03 11.04 11.72
CA CYS A 94 27.03 9.83 12.54
C CYS A 94 27.72 8.63 11.87
N ASN A 95 27.83 8.63 10.54
CA ASN A 95 28.24 7.49 9.71
C ASN A 95 27.44 6.21 10.10
N ASP A 96 28.00 5.02 9.90
CA ASP A 96 27.35 3.70 10.06
C ASP A 96 26.89 3.36 11.50
N HIS A 97 27.02 4.29 12.46
CA HIS A 97 26.72 4.07 13.88
C HIS A 97 25.25 4.26 14.26
N VAL A 98 24.39 4.73 13.34
CA VAL A 98 22.98 5.04 13.58
C VAL A 98 22.12 4.55 12.42
N ARG A 99 21.13 3.69 12.68
CA ARG A 99 20.05 3.40 11.71
C ARG A 99 19.12 4.62 11.63
N ILE A 100 18.93 5.15 10.43
CA ILE A 100 18.12 6.33 10.11
C ILE A 100 16.91 5.82 9.32
N ILE A 101 15.71 5.93 9.89
CA ILE A 101 14.49 5.63 9.14
C ILE A 101 13.87 6.94 8.67
N VAL A 102 13.60 7.03 7.36
CA VAL A 102 13.11 8.22 6.66
C VAL A 102 11.76 7.89 6.05
N GLU A 103 10.75 8.69 6.39
CA GLU A 103 9.46 8.68 5.71
C GLU A 103 9.48 9.67 4.53
N VAL A 104 8.93 9.28 3.39
CA VAL A 104 8.77 10.13 2.19
C VAL A 104 7.35 10.03 1.64
N LEU A 105 6.85 11.15 1.10
CA LEU A 105 5.50 11.30 0.58
C LEU A 105 5.35 10.79 -0.85
N GLU A 106 6.37 10.93 -1.70
CA GLU A 106 6.30 10.52 -3.11
C GLU A 106 7.08 9.22 -3.39
N PRO A 107 6.49 8.25 -4.12
CA PRO A 107 7.20 7.03 -4.50
C PRO A 107 8.44 7.27 -5.38
N ALA A 108 8.44 8.35 -6.17
CA ALA A 108 9.60 8.81 -6.94
C ALA A 108 10.78 9.22 -6.04
N THR A 109 10.51 9.87 -4.89
CA THR A 109 11.53 10.17 -3.87
C THR A 109 12.13 8.88 -3.31
N GLN A 110 11.32 7.86 -3.08
CA GLN A 110 11.80 6.57 -2.57
C GLN A 110 12.78 5.89 -3.54
N ALA A 111 12.50 5.96 -4.85
CA ALA A 111 13.32 5.37 -5.91
C ALA A 111 14.44 6.30 -6.43
N SER A 112 14.80 7.35 -5.69
CA SER A 112 15.79 8.33 -6.12
C SER A 112 17.22 7.82 -5.90
N ALA A 113 18.06 7.88 -6.94
CA ALA A 113 19.48 7.50 -6.89
C ALA A 113 20.33 8.34 -5.91
N VAL A 114 19.75 9.34 -5.26
CA VAL A 114 20.37 10.05 -4.12
C VAL A 114 20.65 9.12 -2.93
N TRP A 115 19.89 8.01 -2.80
CA TRP A 115 20.07 7.02 -1.76
C TRP A 115 21.24 6.06 -2.07
N ASP A 116 21.43 5.70 -3.34
CA ASP A 116 22.53 4.83 -3.80
C ASP A 116 23.91 5.41 -3.44
N LEU A 117 24.04 6.75 -3.51
CA LEU A 117 25.22 7.52 -3.09
C LEU A 117 25.59 7.36 -1.60
N THR A 118 24.82 6.59 -0.83
CA THR A 118 25.04 6.34 0.60
C THR A 118 25.49 4.91 0.90
N ASP A 119 25.72 4.05 -0.11
CA ASP A 119 26.05 2.62 0.01
C ASP A 119 25.10 1.82 0.94
N ASN A 120 23.83 2.26 1.09
CA ASN A 120 22.88 1.76 2.09
C ASN A 120 23.43 1.74 3.53
N ARG A 121 24.25 2.73 3.91
CA ARG A 121 24.83 2.92 5.26
C ARG A 121 23.79 3.30 6.31
N GLY A 122 22.90 2.36 6.63
CA GLY A 122 21.91 2.46 7.70
C GLY A 122 20.71 3.37 7.42
N ILE A 123 20.54 3.90 6.20
CA ILE A 123 19.34 4.64 5.80
C ILE A 123 18.28 3.65 5.30
N GLU A 124 17.03 3.85 5.74
CA GLU A 124 15.87 3.04 5.38
C GLU A 124 14.71 3.96 4.99
N VAL A 125 14.27 3.90 3.73
CA VAL A 125 13.32 4.87 3.15
C VAL A 125 11.95 4.25 2.96
N ILE A 126 10.95 4.74 3.69
CA ILE A 126 9.57 4.26 3.71
C ILE A 126 8.69 5.24 2.94
N CYS A 127 7.93 4.75 1.95
CA CYS A 127 6.91 5.54 1.27
C CYS A 127 5.50 4.99 1.60
N PRO A 128 4.78 5.55 2.59
CA PRO A 128 3.50 4.99 3.05
C PRO A 128 2.41 4.98 1.97
N ILE A 129 2.38 5.94 1.04
CA ILE A 129 1.36 5.99 -0.01
C ILE A 129 1.51 4.84 -1.03
N LYS A 130 2.76 4.45 -1.36
CA LYS A 130 3.06 3.24 -2.17
C LYS A 130 2.49 1.99 -1.51
N PHE A 131 2.65 1.84 -0.21
CA PHE A 131 2.10 0.71 0.56
C PHE A 131 0.57 0.73 0.62
N HIS A 132 -0.03 1.90 0.84
CA HIS A 132 -1.48 2.10 0.88
C HIS A 132 -2.18 1.64 -0.41
N TYR A 133 -1.75 2.13 -1.57
CA TYR A 133 -2.35 1.74 -2.86
C TYR A 133 -2.17 0.24 -3.17
N ARG A 134 -1.01 -0.35 -2.84
CA ARG A 134 -0.79 -1.80 -2.98
C ARG A 134 -1.67 -2.62 -2.04
N MET A 135 -1.95 -2.14 -0.82
CA MET A 135 -2.89 -2.80 0.09
C MET A 135 -4.36 -2.67 -0.37
N ILE A 136 -4.76 -1.57 -1.02
CA ILE A 136 -6.09 -1.48 -1.67
C ILE A 136 -6.19 -2.52 -2.79
N ALA A 137 -5.19 -2.58 -3.69
CA ALA A 137 -5.14 -3.56 -4.77
C ALA A 137 -5.26 -4.99 -4.23
N ARG A 138 -4.46 -5.38 -3.24
CA ARG A 138 -4.54 -6.75 -2.69
C ARG A 138 -5.82 -7.01 -1.90
N SER A 139 -6.41 -5.98 -1.26
CA SER A 139 -7.72 -6.09 -0.59
C SER A 139 -8.88 -6.38 -1.56
N CYS A 140 -8.73 -6.07 -2.85
CA CYS A 140 -9.68 -6.47 -3.89
C CYS A 140 -9.82 -8.00 -4.01
N PHE A 141 -8.77 -8.75 -3.69
CA PHE A 141 -8.80 -10.21 -3.65
C PHE A 141 -9.04 -10.74 -2.22
N VAL A 142 -8.45 -10.08 -1.23
CA VAL A 142 -8.43 -10.55 0.17
C VAL A 142 -9.20 -9.55 1.05
N LYS A 143 -10.51 -9.78 1.27
CA LYS A 143 -11.35 -8.86 2.05
C LYS A 143 -10.73 -8.64 3.45
N GLY A 144 -10.71 -7.40 3.94
CA GLY A 144 -10.12 -7.07 5.24
C GLY A 144 -8.59 -7.06 5.33
N LEU A 145 -7.84 -7.32 4.25
CA LEU A 145 -6.36 -7.40 4.32
C LEU A 145 -5.69 -6.13 4.88
N TYR A 146 -6.14 -4.94 4.48
CA TYR A 146 -5.61 -3.67 5.01
C TYR A 146 -5.73 -3.61 6.54
N THR A 147 -6.90 -4.01 7.06
CA THR A 147 -7.23 -4.09 8.48
C THR A 147 -6.44 -5.18 9.19
N LEU A 148 -6.30 -6.37 8.59
CA LEU A 148 -5.48 -7.48 9.10
C LEU A 148 -4.03 -7.03 9.33
N ILE A 149 -3.40 -6.45 8.32
CA ILE A 149 -2.01 -6.00 8.38
C ILE A 149 -1.88 -4.85 9.39
N THR A 150 -2.80 -3.88 9.37
CA THR A 150 -2.76 -2.76 10.33
C THR A 150 -2.86 -3.25 11.78
N ASN A 151 -3.76 -4.20 12.05
CA ASN A 151 -3.96 -4.75 13.39
C ASN A 151 -2.75 -5.58 13.88
N MET A 152 -1.98 -6.23 12.99
CA MET A 152 -0.74 -6.95 13.36
C MET A 152 0.40 -6.03 13.85
N PHE A 153 0.29 -4.71 13.69
CA PHE A 153 1.37 -3.76 13.96
C PHE A 153 0.94 -2.51 14.77
N THR A 154 -0.25 -2.50 15.40
CA THR A 154 -0.85 -1.29 15.98
C THR A 154 -1.50 -1.51 17.35
N SER A 155 -0.74 -1.49 18.46
CA SER A 155 -1.33 -1.39 19.81
C SER A 155 -1.36 0.05 20.38
N GLU A 156 -2.31 0.87 19.90
CA GLU A 156 -2.41 2.29 20.32
C GLU A 156 -3.35 2.54 21.52
N ILE A 157 -4.37 1.70 21.70
CA ILE A 157 -5.39 1.83 22.74
C ILE A 157 -5.55 0.49 23.46
N LYS A 158 -5.51 0.52 24.80
CA LYS A 158 -6.04 -0.59 25.62
C LYS A 158 -7.43 -0.21 26.13
N MET A 159 -8.42 -1.08 25.90
CA MET A 159 -9.77 -0.91 26.44
C MET A 159 -9.80 -1.09 27.98
N LYS A 160 -10.86 -0.59 28.63
CA LYS A 160 -11.15 -0.76 30.06
C LYS A 160 -12.16 -1.87 30.33
N THR A 161 -13.27 -1.79 29.62
CA THR A 161 -14.49 -2.56 29.85
C THR A 161 -15.14 -2.71 28.49
N LEU A 162 -15.35 -3.95 28.07
CA LEU A 162 -16.13 -4.31 26.88
C LEU A 162 -17.24 -5.27 27.32
N PRO A 163 -18.40 -5.28 26.67
CA PRO A 163 -19.43 -6.29 26.95
C PRO A 163 -18.86 -7.69 26.69
N ARG A 164 -18.97 -8.60 27.67
CA ARG A 164 -18.56 -10.00 27.48
C ARG A 164 -19.37 -10.63 26.35
N ASN A 165 -18.73 -11.49 25.57
CA ASN A 165 -19.34 -12.22 24.45
C ASN A 165 -19.93 -11.30 23.36
N SER A 166 -19.29 -10.15 23.12
CA SER A 166 -19.63 -9.24 22.02
C SER A 166 -18.55 -9.25 20.95
N PHE A 167 -18.92 -8.97 19.69
CA PHE A 167 -17.97 -8.81 18.60
C PHE A 167 -16.88 -7.75 18.89
N LEU A 168 -17.19 -6.68 19.65
CA LEU A 168 -16.19 -5.70 20.08
C LEU A 168 -15.17 -6.30 21.08
N SER A 169 -15.61 -7.19 21.97
CA SER A 169 -14.68 -7.91 22.88
C SER A 169 -13.81 -8.91 22.13
N GLU A 170 -14.35 -9.55 21.10
CA GLU A 170 -13.62 -10.46 20.22
C GLU A 170 -12.61 -9.67 19.37
N TYR A 171 -13.04 -8.67 18.61
CA TYR A 171 -12.19 -7.80 17.80
C TYR A 171 -11.09 -7.09 18.61
N PHE A 172 -11.37 -6.64 19.84
CA PHE A 172 -10.32 -6.07 20.69
C PHE A 172 -9.22 -7.10 21.02
N SER A 173 -9.56 -8.37 21.24
CA SER A 173 -8.55 -9.42 21.47
C SER A 173 -7.69 -9.72 20.23
N SER A 174 -8.12 -9.30 19.04
CA SER A 174 -7.29 -9.25 17.82
C SER A 174 -6.40 -8.02 17.75
N PHE A 175 -6.96 -6.82 17.97
CA PHE A 175 -6.24 -5.54 17.96
C PHE A 175 -5.13 -5.47 19.04
N ASP A 176 -5.20 -6.31 20.07
CA ASP A 176 -4.16 -6.39 21.10
C ASP A 176 -2.90 -7.19 20.69
N ASN A 177 -2.90 -7.88 19.53
CA ASN A 177 -1.74 -8.66 19.05
C ASN A 177 -0.73 -7.80 18.26
N GLU A 178 0.56 -8.08 18.44
CA GLU A 178 1.63 -7.49 17.63
C GLU A 178 2.66 -8.54 17.19
N VAL A 179 3.48 -8.20 16.19
CA VAL A 179 4.58 -9.04 15.71
C VAL A 179 5.87 -8.82 16.51
N TYR A 180 6.25 -9.84 17.28
CA TYR A 180 7.48 -9.87 18.09
C TYR A 180 8.54 -10.83 17.53
N PRO A 181 9.85 -10.52 17.66
CA PRO A 181 10.92 -11.47 17.37
C PRO A 181 11.07 -12.49 18.51
N LEU A 182 11.16 -13.78 18.16
CA LEU A 182 11.31 -14.91 19.07
C LEU A 182 12.71 -15.53 18.92
N ILE A 183 13.41 -15.72 20.05
CA ILE A 183 14.57 -16.61 20.14
C ILE A 183 14.02 -17.99 20.54
N PHE A 184 14.26 -19.02 19.72
CA PHE A 184 13.72 -20.35 19.99
C PHE A 184 14.29 -20.98 21.28
N PRO A 185 13.46 -21.69 22.08
CA PRO A 185 13.95 -22.51 23.17
C PRO A 185 14.74 -23.69 22.58
N LYS A 186 15.79 -24.14 23.29
CA LYS A 186 16.68 -25.23 22.80
C LYS A 186 15.96 -26.55 22.49
N ALA A 187 14.76 -26.76 23.04
CA ALA A 187 13.91 -27.91 22.74
C ALA A 187 13.34 -27.91 21.30
N CYS A 188 13.23 -26.74 20.65
CA CYS A 188 12.72 -26.61 19.28
C CYS A 188 13.81 -26.76 18.19
N HIS A 189 15.09 -26.76 18.56
CA HIS A 189 16.18 -26.93 17.59
C HIS A 189 16.18 -28.36 17.03
N GLY A 190 16.18 -28.49 15.71
CA GLY A 190 16.08 -29.80 15.03
C GLY A 190 14.65 -30.30 14.78
N MET A 191 13.62 -29.58 15.24
CA MET A 191 12.21 -29.84 14.87
C MET A 191 11.86 -29.19 13.52
N LEU A 192 10.82 -29.69 12.86
CA LEU A 192 10.25 -29.03 11.68
C LEU A 192 9.47 -27.77 12.09
N TYR A 193 9.47 -26.77 11.20
CA TYR A 193 8.74 -25.51 11.39
C TYR A 193 7.28 -25.74 11.77
N GLU A 194 6.55 -26.61 11.04
CA GLU A 194 5.15 -26.94 11.32
C GLU A 194 4.92 -27.55 12.71
N GLU A 195 5.86 -28.38 13.21
CA GLU A 195 5.79 -28.96 14.55
C GLU A 195 5.98 -27.87 15.63
N VAL A 196 6.88 -26.91 15.38
CA VAL A 196 7.11 -25.76 16.27
C VAL A 196 5.93 -24.79 16.24
N VAL A 197 5.28 -24.60 15.09
CA VAL A 197 4.04 -23.81 14.96
C VAL A 197 2.91 -24.45 15.78
N GLU A 198 2.66 -25.76 15.64
CA GLU A 198 1.66 -26.47 16.46
C GLU A 198 1.99 -26.36 17.96
N PHE A 199 3.25 -26.61 18.34
CA PHE A 199 3.71 -26.50 19.72
C PHE A 199 3.42 -25.11 20.33
N ILE A 200 3.80 -24.04 19.63
CA ILE A 200 3.63 -22.67 20.14
C ILE A 200 2.14 -22.31 20.23
N PHE A 201 1.36 -22.63 19.19
CA PHE A 201 -0.07 -22.31 19.16
C PHE A 201 -0.85 -23.06 20.26
N GLU A 202 -0.64 -24.37 20.42
CA GLU A 202 -1.34 -25.17 21.42
C GLU A 202 -0.98 -24.80 22.88
N ASN A 203 0.27 -24.43 23.16
CA ASN A 203 0.70 -24.17 24.53
C ASN A 203 0.58 -22.69 24.94
N PHE A 204 0.68 -21.74 24.01
CA PHE A 204 0.78 -20.30 24.30
C PHE A 204 -0.24 -19.42 23.56
N ASN A 205 -1.07 -19.98 22.66
CA ASN A 205 -2.05 -19.24 21.86
C ASN A 205 -1.41 -18.07 21.06
N ALA A 206 -0.25 -18.33 20.47
CA ALA A 206 0.50 -17.41 19.63
C ALA A 206 0.83 -18.09 18.29
N VAL A 207 0.88 -17.30 17.20
CA VAL A 207 1.13 -17.84 15.85
C VAL A 207 2.53 -17.46 15.39
N LEU A 208 3.43 -18.44 15.30
CA LEU A 208 4.70 -18.29 14.59
C LEU A 208 4.38 -18.30 13.09
N PHE A 209 4.57 -17.18 12.38
CA PHE A 209 4.12 -17.06 10.99
C PHE A 209 5.21 -16.78 9.95
N ALA A 210 6.39 -16.41 10.41
CA ALA A 210 7.56 -16.21 9.56
C ALA A 210 8.85 -16.50 10.32
N LEU A 211 9.95 -16.61 9.59
CA LEU A 211 11.31 -16.67 10.14
C LEU A 211 12.18 -15.59 9.50
N ASP A 212 13.04 -14.98 10.31
CA ASP A 212 14.21 -14.22 9.90
C ASP A 212 15.40 -15.18 9.88
N VAL A 213 15.79 -15.59 8.67
CA VAL A 213 16.77 -16.65 8.39
C VAL A 213 18.03 -16.04 7.80
N ASN A 214 19.18 -16.50 8.28
CA ASN A 214 20.47 -16.17 7.69
C ASN A 214 20.71 -17.03 6.44
N VAL A 215 20.86 -16.40 5.28
CA VAL A 215 21.02 -17.06 3.97
C VAL A 215 22.45 -16.84 3.47
N ILE A 216 23.13 -17.93 3.09
CA ILE A 216 24.38 -17.86 2.35
C ILE A 216 24.01 -17.68 0.88
N ASP A 217 24.15 -16.46 0.39
CA ASP A 217 23.97 -16.10 -1.01
C ASP A 217 25.25 -16.49 -1.77
N PRO A 218 25.19 -17.32 -2.83
CA PRO A 218 26.39 -17.75 -3.55
C PRO A 218 27.07 -16.63 -4.35
N GLU A 219 26.41 -15.48 -4.55
CA GLU A 219 26.94 -14.34 -5.30
C GLU A 219 27.41 -13.18 -4.40
N LYS A 220 27.12 -13.23 -3.08
CA LYS A 220 27.51 -12.19 -2.10
C LYS A 220 28.40 -12.79 -1.01
N GLU A 221 29.59 -12.24 -0.81
CA GLU A 221 30.59 -12.77 0.14
C GLU A 221 30.16 -12.74 1.62
N GLN A 222 29.08 -12.04 1.96
CA GLN A 222 28.54 -11.95 3.33
C GLN A 222 27.13 -12.56 3.43
N PRO A 223 26.83 -13.35 4.48
CA PRO A 223 25.53 -13.98 4.64
C PRO A 223 24.45 -12.94 5.00
N ALA A 224 23.36 -12.95 4.25
CA ALA A 224 22.29 -11.96 4.34
C ALA A 224 21.06 -12.52 5.07
N ARG A 225 20.53 -11.77 6.04
CA ARG A 225 19.33 -12.19 6.80
C ARG A 225 18.05 -11.81 6.07
N LYS A 226 17.36 -12.80 5.49
CA LYS A 226 16.11 -12.66 4.74
C LYS A 226 14.91 -13.18 5.54
N VAL A 227 13.76 -12.54 5.35
CA VAL A 227 12.48 -12.95 5.97
C VAL A 227 11.76 -13.91 5.04
N PHE A 228 11.20 -14.99 5.59
CA PHE A 228 10.37 -15.95 4.86
C PHE A 228 9.05 -16.17 5.60
N LEU A 229 7.92 -15.88 4.95
CA LEU A 229 6.59 -16.24 5.45
C LEU A 229 6.36 -17.75 5.32
N HIS A 230 5.78 -18.39 6.35
CA HIS A 230 5.43 -19.82 6.38
C HIS A 230 6.46 -20.76 5.66
N PRO A 231 7.71 -20.85 6.15
CA PRO A 231 8.78 -21.67 5.57
C PRO A 231 8.59 -23.18 5.85
N LYS A 232 7.48 -23.71 5.36
CA LYS A 232 7.06 -25.11 5.44
C LYS A 232 8.20 -26.09 5.11
N GLY A 233 8.43 -27.07 5.98
CA GLY A 233 9.44 -28.11 5.84
C GLY A 233 10.86 -27.69 6.22
N ARG A 234 11.10 -26.45 6.69
CA ARG A 234 12.39 -26.05 7.27
C ARG A 234 12.58 -26.72 8.64
N VAL A 235 13.79 -27.21 8.90
CA VAL A 235 14.23 -27.60 10.26
C VAL A 235 14.74 -26.35 10.99
N ILE A 236 14.24 -26.08 12.20
CA ILE A 236 14.64 -24.91 13.00
C ILE A 236 16.06 -25.06 13.52
N ILE A 237 16.89 -24.03 13.31
CA ILE A 237 18.27 -23.95 13.82
C ILE A 237 18.44 -22.80 14.81
N ALA A 238 19.53 -22.82 15.59
CA ALA A 238 19.80 -21.85 16.66
C ALA A 238 20.09 -20.40 16.20
N ASP A 239 20.29 -20.17 14.89
CA ASP A 239 20.43 -18.83 14.29
C ASP A 239 19.10 -18.32 13.69
N ASP A 240 18.06 -19.16 13.59
CA ASP A 240 16.76 -18.71 13.12
C ASP A 240 16.09 -17.82 14.18
N VAL A 241 15.58 -16.66 13.77
CA VAL A 241 14.75 -15.81 14.62
C VAL A 241 13.30 -15.96 14.18
N GLY A 242 12.44 -16.43 15.08
CA GLY A 242 11.01 -16.56 14.82
C GLY A 242 10.33 -15.18 14.76
N LEU A 243 9.25 -15.08 13.98
CA LEU A 243 8.36 -13.92 13.97
C LEU A 243 6.99 -14.38 14.45
N LEU A 244 6.64 -13.93 15.66
CA LEU A 244 5.53 -14.41 16.46
C LEU A 244 4.45 -13.35 16.57
N LEU A 245 3.19 -13.71 16.26
CA LEU A 245 2.02 -12.88 16.51
C LEU A 245 1.41 -13.27 17.87
N CYS A 246 1.43 -12.34 18.83
CA CYS A 246 0.96 -12.56 20.20
C CYS A 246 0.55 -11.24 20.90
N PRO A 247 -0.26 -11.28 21.98
CA PRO A 247 -0.80 -10.08 22.64
C PRO A 247 0.23 -9.27 23.46
N ASP A 248 1.34 -9.87 23.86
CA ASP A 248 2.36 -9.21 24.68
C ASP A 248 3.75 -9.88 24.61
N LEU A 249 4.76 -9.14 25.07
CA LEU A 249 6.15 -9.60 25.17
C LEU A 249 6.38 -10.68 26.26
N GLY A 250 5.49 -10.79 27.25
CA GLY A 250 5.53 -11.84 28.28
C GLY A 250 5.36 -13.22 27.66
N THR A 251 4.38 -13.37 26.76
CA THR A 251 4.16 -14.57 25.95
C THR A 251 5.43 -14.99 25.20
N VAL A 252 6.21 -14.02 24.67
CA VAL A 252 7.49 -14.29 23.98
C VAL A 252 8.55 -14.83 24.95
N PHE A 253 8.64 -14.27 26.16
CA PHE A 253 9.54 -14.76 27.20
C PHE A 253 9.16 -16.17 27.68
N ASP A 254 7.88 -16.48 27.80
CA ASP A 254 7.40 -17.81 28.21
C ASP A 254 7.69 -18.89 27.14
N VAL A 255 7.55 -18.56 25.85
CA VAL A 255 7.96 -19.46 24.75
C VAL A 255 9.48 -19.64 24.73
N SER A 256 10.25 -18.54 24.80
CA SER A 256 11.73 -18.59 24.72
C SER A 256 12.38 -19.25 25.94
N GLY A 257 11.75 -19.09 27.12
CA GLY A 257 12.17 -19.69 28.39
C GLY A 257 11.75 -21.15 28.58
N PHE A 258 11.03 -21.76 27.63
CA PHE A 258 10.51 -23.12 27.76
C PHE A 258 11.62 -24.17 27.93
N ASP A 259 11.48 -25.01 28.94
CA ASP A 259 12.43 -26.07 29.31
C ASP A 259 11.65 -27.36 29.64
N ASP A 260 11.77 -28.35 28.75
CA ASP A 260 11.09 -29.65 28.83
C ASP A 260 11.47 -30.46 30.08
N LYS A 261 12.56 -30.08 30.79
CA LYS A 261 12.93 -30.69 32.08
C LYS A 261 12.19 -30.08 33.27
N LYS A 262 11.61 -28.88 33.12
CA LYS A 262 10.87 -28.16 34.17
C LYS A 262 9.35 -28.33 34.05
N SER A 263 8.84 -28.75 32.89
CA SER A 263 7.41 -28.94 32.55
C SER A 263 6.69 -30.08 33.31
N LYS A 264 7.21 -30.52 34.47
CA LYS A 264 6.72 -31.65 35.28
C LYS A 264 6.52 -32.95 34.47
N GLY A 265 7.42 -33.24 33.53
CA GLY A 265 7.41 -34.48 32.76
C GLY A 265 6.39 -34.54 31.63
N LYS A 266 5.67 -33.44 31.33
CA LYS A 266 4.95 -33.30 30.06
C LYS A 266 5.95 -33.03 28.93
N LYS A 267 6.68 -34.08 28.52
CA LYS A 267 7.39 -34.07 27.24
C LYS A 267 6.38 -33.76 26.16
N TRP A 268 6.58 -32.67 25.40
CA TRP A 268 5.69 -32.41 24.26
C TRP A 268 5.90 -33.48 23.18
N ILE A 269 4.79 -34.01 22.68
CA ILE A 269 4.74 -35.00 21.61
C ILE A 269 3.81 -34.40 20.56
N PRO A 270 4.24 -34.24 19.28
CA PRO A 270 3.35 -33.79 18.21
C PRO A 270 2.07 -34.62 18.18
N ARG A 271 0.92 -34.03 17.81
CA ARG A 271 -0.28 -34.83 17.53
C ARG A 271 0.07 -35.84 16.43
N LYS A 272 0.25 -37.14 16.81
CA LYS A 272 0.51 -38.22 15.85
C LYS A 272 -0.53 -38.12 14.73
N LYS A 273 -0.09 -38.05 13.48
CA LYS A 273 -0.95 -37.98 12.29
C LYS A 273 -2.12 -38.94 12.46
N ARG A 274 -3.33 -38.41 12.59
CA ARG A 274 -4.54 -39.24 12.52
C ARG A 274 -4.58 -39.78 11.11
N ASN A 275 -4.55 -41.10 10.96
CA ASN A 275 -4.80 -41.77 9.69
C ASN A 275 -6.29 -41.60 9.35
N PHE A 276 -6.69 -40.40 8.91
CA PHE A 276 -7.86 -40.25 8.07
C PHE A 276 -7.61 -41.06 6.80
N SER A 277 -8.45 -42.07 6.58
CA SER A 277 -8.42 -42.86 5.34
C SER A 277 -8.53 -41.93 4.14
N SER A 278 -7.62 -42.08 3.18
CA SER A 278 -7.40 -41.19 2.03
C SER A 278 -8.49 -41.29 0.94
N VAL A 279 -9.76 -41.32 1.35
CA VAL A 279 -10.92 -41.77 0.56
C VAL A 279 -12.08 -40.74 0.58
N GLN A 280 -12.01 -39.68 1.39
CA GLN A 280 -13.14 -38.73 1.58
C GLN A 280 -12.79 -37.23 1.52
N LEU A 281 -11.67 -36.82 0.90
CA LEU A 281 -11.26 -35.41 0.81
C LEU A 281 -10.72 -34.97 -0.57
N GLN A 282 -11.48 -35.23 -1.64
CA GLN A 282 -11.17 -34.72 -3.00
C GLN A 282 -11.67 -33.30 -3.29
N ASN A 283 -12.65 -32.77 -2.54
CA ASN A 283 -13.29 -31.49 -2.83
C ASN A 283 -12.52 -30.28 -2.26
N TYR A 284 -11.26 -30.14 -2.66
CA TYR A 284 -10.44 -28.94 -2.45
C TYR A 284 -9.58 -28.70 -3.71
N ARG A 285 -10.19 -28.10 -4.75
CA ARG A 285 -9.43 -27.59 -5.90
C ARG A 285 -8.67 -26.32 -5.47
N THR A 286 -7.35 -26.37 -5.48
CA THR A 286 -6.51 -25.16 -5.54
C THR A 286 -6.32 -24.78 -7.00
N GLY A 287 -7.22 -23.95 -7.51
CA GLY A 287 -7.20 -23.38 -8.86
C GLY A 287 -7.90 -22.02 -8.86
N PRO A 288 -7.78 -21.23 -9.94
CA PRO A 288 -8.50 -19.96 -10.06
C PRO A 288 -10.01 -20.21 -10.06
N VAL A 289 -10.78 -19.32 -9.42
CA VAL A 289 -12.25 -19.38 -9.43
C VAL A 289 -12.75 -18.85 -10.76
N VAL A 290 -12.96 -19.76 -11.71
CA VAL A 290 -13.70 -19.54 -12.95
C VAL A 290 -14.61 -20.77 -13.12
N ASP A 291 -15.87 -20.54 -13.46
CA ASP A 291 -16.91 -21.51 -13.83
C ASP A 291 -17.24 -22.66 -12.85
N GLU A 292 -18.16 -22.39 -11.90
CA GLU A 292 -19.06 -23.43 -11.34
C GLU A 292 -20.33 -22.78 -10.72
N VAL A 293 -21.11 -22.03 -11.52
CA VAL A 293 -22.33 -21.30 -11.06
C VAL A 293 -23.63 -21.73 -11.78
N GLU A 294 -23.58 -22.28 -13.00
CA GLU A 294 -24.78 -22.51 -13.82
C GLU A 294 -25.67 -23.72 -13.44
N GLN A 295 -25.27 -24.58 -12.49
CA GLN A 295 -25.92 -25.89 -12.28
C GLN A 295 -26.59 -26.07 -10.89
N SER A 296 -27.14 -25.01 -10.30
CA SER A 296 -27.90 -25.08 -9.03
C SER A 296 -29.18 -24.24 -8.97
N ARG A 297 -29.88 -24.08 -10.11
CA ARG A 297 -31.25 -23.52 -10.17
C ARG A 297 -32.18 -24.31 -11.09
N ALA A 298 -32.47 -25.55 -10.70
CA ALA A 298 -33.56 -26.37 -11.21
C ALA A 298 -34.20 -27.16 -10.05
N THR A 299 -35.46 -27.57 -10.23
CA THR A 299 -36.44 -28.04 -9.22
C THR A 299 -36.94 -26.96 -8.24
N ASP A 300 -38.24 -26.69 -8.07
CA ASP A 300 -39.41 -27.16 -8.84
C ASP A 300 -40.47 -26.04 -9.02
N PRO A 301 -41.40 -26.16 -10.00
CA PRO A 301 -42.28 -25.05 -10.40
C PRO A 301 -43.56 -24.95 -9.56
N ILE A 302 -44.05 -23.73 -9.37
CA ILE A 302 -45.44 -23.48 -8.94
C ILE A 302 -46.37 -23.75 -10.12
N SER A 303 -47.40 -24.58 -9.91
CA SER A 303 -48.34 -24.97 -10.95
C SER A 303 -49.27 -23.83 -11.37
N TYR A 304 -49.38 -23.62 -12.69
CA TYR A 304 -50.56 -23.04 -13.31
C TYR A 304 -51.13 -24.07 -14.30
N THR A 305 -52.45 -24.26 -14.28
CA THR A 305 -53.15 -25.24 -15.10
C THR A 305 -53.28 -24.77 -16.54
N ALA A 306 -53.20 -25.70 -17.49
CA ALA A 306 -53.18 -25.42 -18.92
C ALA A 306 -54.52 -24.88 -19.47
N VAL A 307 -54.41 -24.13 -20.57
CA VAL A 307 -55.46 -23.96 -21.60
C VAL A 307 -54.78 -24.12 -22.97
N ASP A 308 -55.53 -24.68 -23.91
CA ASP A 308 -55.11 -25.37 -25.13
C ASP A 308 -54.07 -24.72 -26.05
N SER A 309 -53.28 -25.60 -26.70
CA SER A 309 -52.31 -25.26 -27.74
C SER A 309 -52.88 -25.47 -29.14
N GLU A 310 -53.28 -24.39 -29.81
CA GLU A 310 -53.52 -24.39 -31.27
C GLU A 310 -53.15 -23.03 -31.88
N SER A 311 -52.91 -22.99 -33.19
CA SER A 311 -52.62 -21.78 -33.98
C SER A 311 -51.32 -20.99 -33.67
N LEU A 312 -50.15 -21.63 -33.75
CA LEU A 312 -48.90 -20.89 -34.04
C LEU A 312 -47.91 -21.51 -35.07
N GLU A 313 -48.17 -22.70 -35.63
CA GLU A 313 -47.31 -23.28 -36.69
C GLU A 313 -47.38 -22.54 -38.04
N SER A 314 -48.34 -21.64 -38.24
CA SER A 314 -48.67 -21.07 -39.55
C SER A 314 -47.69 -19.99 -40.08
N ARG A 315 -46.62 -19.62 -39.36
CA ARG A 315 -45.83 -18.40 -39.68
C ARG A 315 -44.30 -18.51 -39.64
N MET A 316 -43.72 -19.72 -39.63
CA MET A 316 -42.26 -19.92 -39.76
C MET A 316 -41.85 -20.85 -40.91
N LYS A 317 -42.39 -20.55 -42.09
CA LYS A 317 -41.83 -20.82 -43.44
C LYS A 317 -42.07 -19.51 -44.23
N THR A 318 -41.22 -19.03 -45.14
CA THR A 318 -40.31 -19.75 -46.04
C THR A 318 -39.12 -18.87 -46.49
N GLU A 319 -37.92 -19.46 -46.58
CA GLU A 319 -36.78 -19.14 -47.48
C GLU A 319 -35.95 -17.83 -47.39
N ILE A 320 -34.83 -17.91 -48.13
CA ILE A 320 -33.65 -17.05 -48.19
C ILE A 320 -33.25 -16.94 -49.67
N PHE A 321 -32.84 -15.74 -50.12
CA PHE A 321 -32.30 -15.40 -51.46
C PHE A 321 -33.25 -15.45 -52.68
N SER A 322 -33.44 -14.27 -53.28
CA SER A 322 -33.48 -14.10 -54.74
C SER A 322 -32.70 -12.83 -55.12
N TRP A 323 -32.14 -12.77 -56.34
CA TRP A 323 -31.26 -11.69 -56.82
C TRP A 323 -31.88 -10.95 -58.03
N TYR A 324 -31.50 -9.68 -58.22
CA TYR A 324 -31.47 -8.94 -59.52
C TYR A 324 -32.85 -8.67 -60.19
N GLU A 325 -33.06 -7.68 -61.08
CA GLU A 325 -32.24 -6.57 -61.62
C GLU A 325 -33.15 -5.38 -62.07
N SER A 326 -32.55 -4.25 -62.48
CA SER A 326 -33.15 -3.15 -63.29
C SER A 326 -34.23 -2.24 -62.62
N ASP A 327 -34.52 -1.02 -63.09
CA ASP A 327 -34.19 -0.35 -64.38
C ASP A 327 -33.92 1.18 -64.26
N GLU A 328 -33.61 1.85 -65.38
CA GLU A 328 -32.98 3.19 -65.47
C GLU A 328 -33.87 4.47 -65.35
N SER A 329 -33.21 5.54 -64.87
CA SER A 329 -33.24 6.97 -65.32
C SER A 329 -34.52 7.72 -65.76
N ARG A 330 -34.65 9.00 -65.32
CA ARG A 330 -34.58 10.20 -66.22
C ARG A 330 -34.72 11.58 -65.52
N HIS A 331 -34.40 12.63 -66.29
CA HIS A 331 -34.25 14.05 -65.93
C HIS A 331 -35.49 14.79 -65.40
N GLY A 332 -35.25 15.87 -64.64
CA GLY A 332 -36.14 17.03 -64.45
C GLY A 332 -35.34 18.22 -63.89
N SER A 333 -35.53 19.45 -64.38
CA SER A 333 -34.54 20.53 -64.16
C SER A 333 -35.10 21.95 -63.94
N SER A 334 -34.39 22.70 -63.08
CA SER A 334 -34.11 24.16 -63.15
C SER A 334 -35.05 25.20 -62.51
N HIS A 335 -34.45 26.39 -62.32
CA HIS A 335 -34.99 27.72 -61.96
C HIS A 335 -35.44 27.98 -60.50
N GLY A 336 -34.91 28.98 -59.77
CA GLY A 336 -33.63 29.73 -59.91
C GLY A 336 -33.69 31.24 -59.57
N ARG A 337 -32.50 31.90 -59.55
CA ARG A 337 -32.25 33.38 -59.55
C ARG A 337 -32.60 34.14 -58.23
N LYS A 338 -31.96 35.25 -57.83
CA LYS A 338 -30.87 36.10 -58.43
C LYS A 338 -30.11 36.94 -57.35
N HIS A 339 -29.15 37.78 -57.80
CA HIS A 339 -28.30 38.80 -57.12
C HIS A 339 -28.95 39.65 -55.99
N GLY A 340 -28.23 40.43 -55.15
CA GLY A 340 -26.82 40.91 -55.10
C GLY A 340 -26.61 41.80 -53.84
N ASN A 341 -25.61 42.68 -53.68
CA ASN A 341 -24.49 43.12 -54.53
C ASN A 341 -23.36 43.79 -53.68
N ASP A 342 -22.28 44.26 -54.32
CA ASP A 342 -21.07 44.97 -53.84
C ASP A 342 -21.18 45.99 -52.67
N GLY A 343 -20.05 46.29 -52.00
CA GLY A 343 -19.95 47.43 -51.07
C GLY A 343 -18.57 47.71 -50.42
N SER A 344 -17.53 48.04 -51.18
CA SER A 344 -16.19 48.38 -50.63
C SER A 344 -15.97 49.89 -50.41
N ARG A 345 -15.31 50.29 -49.29
CA ARG A 345 -14.09 51.15 -49.24
C ARG A 345 -13.75 51.76 -47.86
N GLN A 346 -12.43 51.81 -47.60
CA GLN A 346 -11.59 52.91 -47.05
C GLN A 346 -12.20 54.01 -46.13
N GLY A 347 -11.45 54.44 -45.09
CA GLY A 347 -11.39 55.89 -44.78
C GLY A 347 -11.00 56.40 -43.37
N THR A 348 -9.69 56.54 -43.10
CA THR A 348 -9.06 57.70 -42.40
C THR A 348 -9.60 58.28 -41.05
N ASN A 349 -8.84 58.00 -39.98
CA ASN A 349 -7.93 58.96 -39.28
C ASN A 349 -8.47 60.13 -38.38
N ARG A 350 -7.65 60.48 -37.36
CA ARG A 350 -7.70 61.58 -36.36
C ARG A 350 -8.64 61.38 -35.14
N GLY A 351 -8.21 61.62 -33.89
CA GLY A 351 -6.84 61.83 -33.34
C GLY A 351 -6.79 62.66 -32.03
N SER A 352 -5.60 62.72 -31.39
CA SER A 352 -5.24 63.56 -30.22
C SER A 352 -5.83 63.13 -28.84
N LYS A 353 -5.18 63.37 -27.67
CA LYS A 353 -3.91 64.09 -27.39
C LYS A 353 -3.29 63.72 -26.01
N HIS A 354 -1.95 63.89 -25.93
CA HIS A 354 -1.09 64.05 -24.73
C HIS A 354 -1.02 62.92 -23.67
N GLY A 355 0.16 62.65 -23.05
CA GLY A 355 1.50 63.13 -23.41
C GLY A 355 2.59 62.95 -22.33
N ASN A 356 3.84 62.72 -22.79
CA ASN A 356 5.12 62.66 -22.04
C ASN A 356 5.25 61.56 -20.96
N GLY A 357 6.43 60.95 -20.75
CA GLY A 357 7.70 61.02 -21.50
C GLY A 357 8.77 60.20 -20.75
N GLY A 358 9.53 59.32 -21.40
CA GLY A 358 10.91 59.62 -21.83
C GLY A 358 11.95 59.12 -20.81
N ARG A 359 13.14 58.61 -21.15
CA ARG A 359 13.85 58.50 -22.44
C ARG A 359 14.87 57.34 -22.41
N HIS A 360 15.22 56.83 -23.60
CA HIS A 360 16.49 56.22 -24.11
C HIS A 360 17.47 55.46 -23.18
N GLY A 361 18.20 54.45 -23.67
CA GLY A 361 18.27 53.92 -25.05
C GLY A 361 19.06 52.60 -25.13
N THR A 362 18.65 51.68 -26.00
CA THR A 362 19.17 51.48 -27.39
C THR A 362 20.50 50.72 -27.46
N ASP A 363 20.38 49.42 -27.68
CA ASP A 363 21.02 48.61 -28.73
C ASP A 363 22.49 48.86 -29.11
N ARG A 364 23.29 47.78 -29.12
CA ARG A 364 23.59 47.08 -30.39
C ARG A 364 24.33 45.74 -30.21
N GLU A 365 24.09 44.84 -31.16
CA GLU A 365 24.90 43.64 -31.41
C GLU A 365 26.23 44.00 -32.09
N SER A 366 27.25 43.14 -31.95
CA SER A 366 28.34 42.97 -32.93
C SER A 366 29.02 41.59 -32.75
N LYS A 367 29.64 41.08 -33.82
CA LYS A 367 30.29 39.76 -33.89
C LYS A 367 31.80 39.88 -34.07
N HIS A 368 32.49 38.73 -33.94
CA HIS A 368 33.90 38.46 -34.28
C HIS A 368 34.97 39.04 -33.32
N ALA A 369 36.21 38.52 -33.28
CA ALA A 369 36.73 37.15 -33.45
C ALA A 369 38.26 37.16 -33.21
N ILE A 370 38.85 35.97 -32.95
CA ILE A 370 40.26 35.59 -33.21
C ILE A 370 41.35 36.21 -32.30
N GLU A 371 42.19 35.30 -31.76
CA GLU A 371 43.64 35.32 -31.40
C GLU A 371 44.31 36.65 -30.89
N ASP A 372 45.34 36.64 -30.03
CA ASP A 372 46.46 35.68 -29.91
C ASP A 372 47.24 35.85 -28.56
N SER A 373 48.03 34.85 -28.13
CA SER A 373 49.29 34.96 -27.31
C SER A 373 49.76 33.63 -26.67
N ILE A 374 51.08 33.38 -26.72
CA ILE A 374 51.80 32.11 -26.42
C ILE A 374 53.07 32.43 -25.57
N GLU A 375 53.66 31.59 -24.70
CA GLU A 375 53.47 30.15 -24.38
C GLU A 375 52.86 29.93 -22.95
N ALA A 376 53.34 29.18 -21.94
CA ALA A 376 54.59 28.43 -21.69
C ALA A 376 54.40 27.15 -20.84
N GLY A 377 55.07 26.05 -21.22
CA GLY A 377 55.37 24.91 -20.36
C GLY A 377 56.62 25.16 -19.49
N TYR A 378 57.26 24.20 -18.82
CA TYR A 378 57.11 22.73 -18.62
C TYR A 378 57.53 22.45 -17.15
N GLY A 379 57.26 21.32 -16.50
CA GLY A 379 56.50 20.14 -16.91
C GLY A 379 56.59 19.01 -15.87
N SER A 380 55.67 18.06 -16.01
CA SER A 380 55.89 16.60 -15.98
C SER A 380 56.94 15.98 -15.02
N LYS A 381 56.45 15.11 -14.13
CA LYS A 381 56.72 13.65 -14.26
C LYS A 381 55.71 12.80 -13.50
N PHE A 382 54.85 12.09 -14.24
CA PHE A 382 54.20 10.88 -13.74
C PHE A 382 55.27 9.79 -13.53
N SER A 383 55.08 8.96 -12.50
CA SER A 383 55.74 7.65 -12.39
C SER A 383 54.68 6.55 -12.37
N ASN A 384 54.82 5.57 -13.26
CA ASN A 384 53.90 4.43 -13.30
C ASN A 384 54.12 3.56 -12.07
N GLY A 385 53.10 3.47 -11.22
CA GLY A 385 53.03 2.56 -10.07
C GLY A 385 51.86 1.60 -10.23
N THR A 386 52.02 0.57 -11.05
CA THR A 386 51.01 -0.51 -11.17
C THR A 386 50.84 -1.22 -9.83
N ARG A 387 49.75 -0.90 -9.12
CA ARG A 387 49.24 -1.68 -8.00
C ARG A 387 47.78 -2.00 -8.26
N ASP A 388 47.57 -3.21 -8.77
CA ASP A 388 46.26 -3.87 -8.73
C ASP A 388 45.86 -3.99 -7.26
N VAL A 389 44.73 -3.36 -6.92
CA VAL A 389 44.07 -3.48 -5.61
C VAL A 389 42.59 -3.70 -5.87
N SER A 390 42.30 -4.84 -6.48
CA SER A 390 40.96 -5.41 -6.49
C SER A 390 40.44 -5.59 -5.06
N ARG A 391 39.60 -4.66 -4.60
CA ARG A 391 38.82 -4.72 -3.35
C ARG A 391 37.41 -4.22 -3.61
N ARG A 392 36.45 -5.15 -3.65
CA ARG A 392 35.02 -4.88 -3.70
C ARG A 392 34.41 -5.33 -2.37
N HIS A 393 34.03 -4.36 -1.54
CA HIS A 393 33.47 -4.52 -0.20
C HIS A 393 32.70 -3.23 0.11
N ASP A 394 31.49 -3.23 0.68
CA ASP A 394 30.54 -4.30 0.98
C ASP A 394 29.12 -3.70 0.82
N SER A 395 28.09 -4.49 0.52
CA SER A 395 26.71 -3.98 0.41
C SER A 395 25.73 -4.73 1.31
N VAL A 396 24.86 -3.95 1.99
CA VAL A 396 23.74 -4.48 2.78
C VAL A 396 22.45 -3.94 2.18
N SER A 397 21.86 -4.68 1.23
CA SER A 397 20.48 -4.45 0.82
C SER A 397 19.53 -5.01 1.88
N LEU A 398 18.59 -4.18 2.35
CA LEU A 398 17.37 -4.62 3.04
C LEU A 398 16.13 -4.08 2.33
N SER A 399 16.17 -4.20 1.01
CA SER A 399 15.09 -3.95 0.06
C SER A 399 15.25 -4.84 -1.17
N ASP A 400 15.45 -6.15 -0.95
CA ASP A 400 15.33 -7.18 -1.99
C ASP A 400 13.82 -7.35 -2.35
N SER A 401 13.22 -6.28 -2.87
CA SER A 401 11.90 -6.29 -3.51
C SER A 401 12.12 -6.32 -5.02
N ASP A 402 12.03 -7.52 -5.61
CA ASP A 402 12.55 -7.87 -6.93
C ASP A 402 14.10 -7.84 -7.01
N SER A 403 14.66 -8.65 -7.91
CA SER A 403 16.11 -8.77 -8.12
C SER A 403 16.55 -7.82 -9.23
N GLU A 404 16.83 -6.56 -8.88
CA GLU A 404 16.95 -5.45 -9.84
C GLU A 404 18.39 -5.18 -10.39
N ASP A 405 19.37 -6.05 -10.12
CA ASP A 405 20.80 -5.83 -10.49
C ASP A 405 21.26 -6.53 -11.79
N GLU A 406 20.33 -7.09 -12.58
CA GLU A 406 20.56 -7.26 -14.03
C GLU A 406 20.43 -5.87 -14.68
N GLY A 407 21.56 -5.19 -14.87
CA GLY A 407 21.60 -3.82 -15.38
C GLY A 407 20.77 -3.63 -16.66
N LEU A 408 19.92 -2.59 -16.65
CA LEU A 408 18.74 -2.38 -17.52
C LEU A 408 18.92 -2.61 -19.03
N TYR A 409 20.15 -2.60 -19.55
CA TYR A 409 20.50 -2.89 -20.93
C TYR A 409 21.71 -3.83 -21.01
N PRO A 410 21.65 -4.93 -21.79
CA PRO A 410 22.81 -5.79 -22.04
C PRO A 410 24.00 -5.00 -22.59
N ARG A 411 25.21 -5.30 -22.10
CA ARG A 411 26.44 -4.66 -22.57
C ARG A 411 26.65 -4.96 -24.05
N GLY A 412 26.66 -3.92 -24.88
CA GLY A 412 26.83 -4.02 -26.34
C GLY A 412 25.62 -3.57 -27.18
N VAL A 413 24.52 -3.15 -26.56
CA VAL A 413 23.42 -2.46 -27.28
C VAL A 413 23.91 -1.08 -27.78
N SER A 414 23.51 -0.68 -29.00
CA SER A 414 23.84 0.65 -29.55
C SER A 414 23.14 1.77 -28.78
N LEU A 415 23.74 2.97 -28.74
CA LEU A 415 23.17 4.12 -28.04
C LEU A 415 21.77 4.49 -28.57
N GLU A 416 21.57 4.38 -29.88
CA GLU A 416 20.27 4.55 -30.55
C GLU A 416 19.24 3.58 -29.99
N LYS A 417 19.52 2.27 -30.05
CA LYS A 417 18.60 1.22 -29.57
C LYS A 417 18.35 1.30 -28.05
N ALA A 418 19.35 1.69 -27.26
CA ALA A 418 19.16 1.95 -25.83
C ALA A 418 18.25 3.17 -25.60
N THR A 419 18.39 4.22 -26.41
CA THR A 419 17.53 5.42 -26.36
C THR A 419 16.10 5.10 -26.80
N ASP A 420 15.91 4.28 -27.83
CA ASP A 420 14.57 3.84 -28.28
C ASP A 420 13.87 3.02 -27.20
N LEU A 421 14.58 2.13 -26.49
CA LEU A 421 14.06 1.37 -25.36
C LEU A 421 13.71 2.27 -24.16
N LEU A 422 14.55 3.28 -23.85
CA LEU A 422 14.28 4.29 -22.82
C LEU A 422 13.06 5.17 -23.16
N LEU A 423 12.81 5.42 -24.45
CA LEU A 423 11.70 6.23 -24.96
C LEU A 423 10.50 5.37 -25.44
N ALA A 424 10.45 4.09 -25.06
CA ALA A 424 9.34 3.20 -25.40
C ALA A 424 8.11 3.47 -24.52
N TRP A 425 6.93 3.46 -25.14
CA TRP A 425 5.65 3.39 -24.44
C TRP A 425 4.74 2.37 -25.13
N PRO A 426 4.29 1.30 -24.44
CA PRO A 426 4.65 0.89 -23.07
C PRO A 426 6.15 0.64 -22.86
N PRO A 427 6.68 0.79 -21.62
CA PRO A 427 8.08 0.48 -21.31
C PRO A 427 8.41 -0.99 -21.56
N ILE A 428 9.56 -1.25 -22.19
CA ILE A 428 10.00 -2.60 -22.56
C ILE A 428 10.91 -3.15 -21.46
N GLY A 429 10.38 -4.06 -20.63
CA GLY A 429 11.11 -4.75 -19.57
C GLY A 429 10.20 -5.58 -18.65
N PRO A 430 10.75 -6.52 -17.86
CA PRO A 430 9.95 -7.49 -17.10
C PRO A 430 9.10 -6.85 -15.98
N ASN A 431 9.59 -5.77 -15.37
CA ASN A 431 9.02 -5.22 -14.12
C ASN A 431 8.05 -4.04 -14.33
N GLN A 432 7.70 -3.66 -15.57
CA GLN A 432 6.79 -2.53 -15.89
C GLN A 432 6.97 -1.31 -14.97
N VAL A 433 8.08 -0.59 -15.16
CA VAL A 433 8.43 0.62 -14.40
C VAL A 433 7.48 1.76 -14.77
N GLN A 434 7.21 2.70 -13.84
CA GLN A 434 6.39 3.87 -14.12
C GLN A 434 7.06 4.72 -15.22
N PRO A 435 6.38 5.05 -16.33
CA PRO A 435 7.00 5.83 -17.39
C PRO A 435 7.37 7.24 -16.90
N HIS A 436 8.58 7.67 -17.20
CA HIS A 436 9.04 9.03 -16.87
C HIS A 436 8.24 10.09 -17.65
N ALA A 437 7.99 11.26 -17.06
CA ALA A 437 7.13 12.30 -17.65
C ALA A 437 7.53 12.69 -19.08
N SER A 438 8.82 12.84 -19.35
CA SER A 438 9.34 13.16 -20.70
C SER A 438 9.13 12.05 -21.74
N VAL A 439 8.87 10.81 -21.36
CA VAL A 439 8.43 9.73 -22.27
C VAL A 439 6.95 9.91 -22.59
N LEU A 440 6.13 10.24 -21.59
CA LEU A 440 4.70 10.46 -21.74
C LEU A 440 4.39 11.68 -22.63
N GLU A 441 5.12 12.78 -22.44
CA GLU A 441 5.06 13.96 -23.31
C GLU A 441 5.44 13.60 -24.77
N ARG A 442 6.54 12.88 -24.98
CA ARG A 442 7.04 12.49 -26.31
C ARG A 442 6.19 11.43 -27.03
N ARG A 443 5.34 10.71 -26.30
CA ARG A 443 4.46 9.66 -26.83
C ARG A 443 2.97 10.03 -26.74
N GLN A 444 2.68 11.30 -26.45
CA GLN A 444 1.33 11.79 -26.17
C GLN A 444 0.27 11.34 -27.19
N ASP A 445 0.57 11.41 -28.49
CA ASP A 445 -0.40 11.05 -29.54
C ASP A 445 -0.80 9.57 -29.47
N VAL A 446 0.19 8.67 -29.33
CA VAL A 446 0.00 7.22 -29.20
C VAL A 446 -0.75 6.88 -27.91
N ILE A 447 -0.49 7.63 -26.82
CA ILE A 447 -1.19 7.46 -25.55
C ILE A 447 -2.65 7.90 -25.65
N LEU A 448 -2.95 8.99 -26.37
CA LEU A 448 -4.31 9.49 -26.57
C LEU A 448 -5.12 8.65 -27.56
N GLU A 449 -4.46 8.03 -28.54
CA GLU A 449 -5.03 6.99 -29.42
C GLU A 449 -5.36 5.72 -28.61
N ASN A 450 -4.43 5.23 -27.79
CA ASN A 450 -4.65 4.09 -26.88
C ASN A 450 -5.81 4.36 -25.90
N LEU A 451 -5.88 5.56 -25.31
CA LEU A 451 -7.00 6.01 -24.48
C LEU A 451 -8.32 5.94 -25.27
N GLN A 452 -8.34 6.44 -26.50
CA GLN A 452 -9.54 6.44 -27.34
C GLN A 452 -9.99 5.02 -27.71
N ALA A 453 -9.07 4.14 -28.07
CA ALA A 453 -9.35 2.74 -28.37
C ALA A 453 -9.87 1.95 -27.15
N ARG A 454 -9.50 2.37 -25.93
CA ARG A 454 -9.93 1.77 -24.65
C ARG A 454 -11.04 2.56 -23.94
N THR A 455 -11.61 3.58 -24.59
CA THR A 455 -12.76 4.33 -24.06
C THR A 455 -14.06 3.58 -24.34
N VAL A 456 -14.79 3.21 -23.29
CA VAL A 456 -16.09 2.52 -23.38
C VAL A 456 -17.25 3.44 -22.99
N GLY A 457 -18.33 3.40 -23.77
CA GLY A 457 -19.55 4.18 -23.50
C GLY A 457 -20.44 3.54 -22.43
N VAL A 458 -20.51 2.20 -22.46
CA VAL A 458 -21.16 1.32 -21.48
C VAL A 458 -20.27 0.08 -21.36
N VAL A 459 -20.04 -0.41 -20.15
CA VAL A 459 -19.26 -1.62 -19.88
C VAL A 459 -20.10 -2.86 -20.21
N SER A 460 -19.60 -3.68 -21.13
CA SER A 460 -20.17 -4.97 -21.51
C SER A 460 -19.05 -5.99 -21.64
N LEU A 461 -18.47 -6.39 -20.50
CA LEU A 461 -17.38 -7.35 -20.43
C LEU A 461 -17.91 -8.75 -20.14
N ASN A 462 -17.32 -9.77 -20.77
CA ASN A 462 -17.72 -11.17 -20.63
C ASN A 462 -17.22 -11.84 -19.33
N ALA A 463 -16.58 -11.07 -18.44
CA ALA A 463 -16.00 -11.54 -17.19
C ALA A 463 -16.15 -10.42 -16.13
N PRO A 464 -16.27 -10.78 -14.84
CA PRO A 464 -16.37 -9.79 -13.76
C PRO A 464 -15.10 -8.94 -13.67
N HIS A 465 -15.28 -7.64 -13.38
CA HIS A 465 -14.21 -6.63 -13.40
C HIS A 465 -14.05 -5.92 -12.06
N ILE A 466 -12.95 -5.17 -11.92
CA ILE A 466 -12.78 -4.17 -10.86
C ILE A 466 -13.21 -2.81 -11.41
N LEU A 467 -14.21 -2.19 -10.80
CA LEU A 467 -14.64 -0.83 -11.10
C LEU A 467 -13.91 0.17 -10.19
N VAL A 468 -13.02 0.97 -10.75
CA VAL A 468 -12.30 2.03 -10.04
C VAL A 468 -13.05 3.34 -10.27
N CYS A 469 -13.71 3.84 -9.23
CA CYS A 469 -14.40 5.13 -9.22
C CYS A 469 -13.43 6.23 -8.80
N CYS A 470 -13.34 7.30 -9.61
CA CYS A 470 -12.55 8.49 -9.34
C CYS A 470 -13.42 9.74 -9.51
N GLN A 471 -13.21 10.75 -8.67
CA GLN A 471 -13.99 11.99 -8.64
C GLN A 471 -13.05 13.17 -8.31
N ASN A 472 -13.38 14.34 -8.87
CA ASN A 472 -12.52 15.53 -8.91
C ASN A 472 -11.23 15.25 -9.68
N ASP A 473 -10.05 15.48 -9.11
CA ASP A 473 -8.75 15.30 -9.80
C ASP A 473 -8.32 13.82 -9.90
N TRP A 474 -7.50 13.50 -10.91
CA TRP A 474 -6.99 12.15 -11.14
C TRP A 474 -6.05 11.66 -10.03
N PRO A 475 -6.28 10.47 -9.43
CA PRO A 475 -5.41 9.91 -8.39
C PRO A 475 -3.97 9.64 -8.89
N GLN A 476 -3.02 10.46 -8.44
CA GLN A 476 -1.65 10.51 -8.98
C GLN A 476 -0.87 9.18 -8.88
N GLU A 477 -1.15 8.39 -7.84
CA GLU A 477 -0.46 7.13 -7.51
C GLU A 477 -1.21 5.87 -8.00
N MET A 478 -2.28 6.03 -8.81
CA MET A 478 -3.06 4.91 -9.35
C MET A 478 -2.20 3.86 -10.07
N PHE A 479 -1.04 4.25 -10.61
CA PHE A 479 -0.02 3.33 -11.14
C PHE A 479 0.29 2.16 -10.17
N TYR A 480 0.45 2.43 -8.87
CA TYR A 480 0.80 1.40 -7.88
C TYR A 480 -0.39 0.49 -7.52
N LEU A 481 -1.63 0.95 -7.72
CA LEU A 481 -2.82 0.09 -7.68
C LEU A 481 -2.78 -0.90 -8.84
N VAL A 482 -2.70 -0.38 -10.07
CA VAL A 482 -2.80 -1.19 -11.29
C VAL A 482 -1.61 -2.14 -11.43
N LYS A 483 -0.39 -1.73 -11.06
CA LYS A 483 0.80 -2.59 -11.06
C LYS A 483 0.62 -3.81 -10.14
N GLU A 484 0.08 -3.65 -8.93
CA GLU A 484 -0.15 -4.79 -8.02
C GLU A 484 -1.34 -5.66 -8.52
N LEU A 485 -2.39 -5.06 -9.09
CA LEU A 485 -3.48 -5.76 -9.79
C LEU A 485 -3.06 -6.44 -11.12
N ARG A 486 -1.79 -6.34 -11.51
CA ARG A 486 -1.22 -6.94 -12.74
C ARG A 486 0.03 -7.79 -12.48
N LYS A 487 0.40 -8.00 -11.20
CA LYS A 487 1.57 -8.79 -10.81
C LYS A 487 1.53 -10.21 -11.44
N PRO A 488 2.68 -10.78 -11.86
CA PRO A 488 2.77 -12.19 -12.24
C PRO A 488 2.21 -13.12 -11.15
N ASP A 489 1.76 -14.30 -11.55
CA ASP A 489 1.20 -15.36 -10.69
C ASP A 489 -0.09 -15.00 -9.92
N MET A 490 -0.64 -13.80 -10.13
CA MET A 490 -1.89 -13.32 -9.53
C MET A 490 -3.05 -13.27 -10.55
N PRO A 491 -4.33 -13.35 -10.12
CA PRO A 491 -5.46 -13.09 -11.00
C PRO A 491 -5.43 -11.67 -11.58
N LYS A 492 -5.76 -11.54 -12.87
CA LYS A 492 -5.74 -10.26 -13.61
C LYS A 492 -7.14 -9.91 -14.13
N PRO A 493 -8.11 -9.58 -13.27
CA PRO A 493 -9.44 -9.16 -13.73
C PRO A 493 -9.33 -7.86 -14.55
N PRO A 494 -10.23 -7.63 -15.52
CA PRO A 494 -10.34 -6.34 -16.20
C PRO A 494 -10.55 -5.20 -15.20
N ILE A 495 -10.03 -4.02 -15.52
CA ILE A 495 -10.17 -2.80 -14.72
C ILE A 495 -10.91 -1.76 -15.55
N VAL A 496 -12.01 -1.23 -15.02
CA VAL A 496 -12.71 -0.08 -15.60
C VAL A 496 -12.47 1.12 -14.69
N ILE A 497 -11.90 2.19 -15.24
CA ILE A 497 -11.77 3.47 -14.53
C ILE A 497 -12.93 4.37 -14.93
N LEU A 498 -13.81 4.68 -13.98
CA LEU A 498 -14.94 5.61 -14.13
C LEU A 498 -14.53 6.97 -13.58
N TYR A 499 -14.42 7.97 -14.46
CA TYR A 499 -13.92 9.31 -14.14
C TYR A 499 -14.66 10.38 -14.99
N PRO A 500 -14.95 11.59 -14.44
CA PRO A 500 -15.84 12.54 -15.09
C PRO A 500 -15.28 13.13 -16.38
N ASP A 501 -13.96 13.39 -16.41
CA ASP A 501 -13.27 14.07 -17.50
C ASP A 501 -12.45 13.11 -18.37
N ARG A 502 -11.91 13.58 -19.50
CA ARG A 502 -10.99 12.77 -20.33
C ARG A 502 -9.58 12.90 -19.74
N PRO A 503 -8.92 11.81 -19.30
CA PRO A 503 -7.56 11.87 -18.79
C PRO A 503 -6.58 12.44 -19.83
N SER A 504 -5.58 13.18 -19.36
CA SER A 504 -4.44 13.62 -20.16
C SER A 504 -3.52 12.44 -20.55
N ALA A 505 -2.59 12.69 -21.47
CA ALA A 505 -1.56 11.71 -21.82
C ALA A 505 -0.61 11.38 -20.66
N ILE A 506 -0.42 12.27 -19.67
CA ILE A 506 0.41 11.99 -18.50
C ILE A 506 -0.35 11.08 -17.52
N GLU A 507 -1.64 11.32 -17.33
CA GLU A 507 -2.49 10.52 -16.42
C GLU A 507 -2.78 9.14 -17.00
N TRP A 508 -3.27 9.06 -18.25
CA TRP A 508 -3.49 7.79 -18.93
C TRP A 508 -2.16 7.07 -19.22
N GLY A 509 -1.11 7.81 -19.57
CA GLY A 509 0.21 7.25 -19.84
C GLY A 509 0.82 6.45 -18.68
N LYS A 510 0.43 6.75 -17.44
CA LYS A 510 0.79 5.94 -16.25
C LYS A 510 0.08 4.57 -16.23
N VAL A 511 -1.16 4.44 -16.72
CA VAL A 511 -2.00 3.23 -16.52
C VAL A 511 -2.36 2.47 -17.80
N GLY A 512 -2.36 3.12 -18.97
CA GLY A 512 -2.64 2.51 -20.28
C GLY A 512 -1.56 1.54 -20.76
N ILE A 513 -0.42 1.47 -20.06
CA ILE A 513 0.64 0.46 -20.28
C ILE A 513 0.21 -0.96 -19.90
N PHE A 514 -0.81 -1.09 -19.05
CA PHE A 514 -1.28 -2.37 -18.54
C PHE A 514 -2.38 -2.96 -19.44
N GLU A 515 -2.46 -4.29 -19.48
CA GLU A 515 -3.49 -5.02 -20.22
C GLU A 515 -4.86 -4.96 -19.51
N ASP A 516 -5.95 -5.02 -20.27
CA ASP A 516 -7.34 -4.99 -19.80
C ASP A 516 -7.65 -3.85 -18.81
N VAL A 517 -7.16 -2.65 -19.12
CA VAL A 517 -7.53 -1.39 -18.45
C VAL A 517 -8.33 -0.52 -19.43
N PHE A 518 -9.57 -0.22 -19.05
CA PHE A 518 -10.56 0.52 -19.84
C PHE A 518 -10.96 1.81 -19.14
N PHE A 519 -11.37 2.82 -19.90
CA PHE A 519 -11.86 4.10 -19.38
C PHE A 519 -13.33 4.30 -19.72
N CYS A 520 -14.16 4.60 -18.72
CA CYS A 520 -15.56 5.00 -18.89
C CYS A 520 -15.72 6.47 -18.49
N LYS A 521 -16.10 7.34 -19.43
CA LYS A 521 -16.37 8.75 -19.10
C LYS A 521 -17.72 8.89 -18.39
N GLY A 522 -17.70 9.34 -17.14
CA GLY A 522 -18.88 9.55 -16.31
C GLY A 522 -18.51 9.83 -14.85
N SER A 523 -19.38 10.53 -14.11
CA SER A 523 -19.13 10.80 -12.69
C SER A 523 -19.76 9.73 -11.81
N PRO A 524 -19.00 9.08 -10.91
CA PRO A 524 -19.53 8.08 -9.98
C PRO A 524 -20.55 8.68 -8.96
N MET A 525 -20.72 10.00 -8.93
CA MET A 525 -21.78 10.68 -8.18
C MET A 525 -23.19 10.40 -8.72
N TYR A 526 -23.34 9.84 -9.91
CA TYR A 526 -24.62 9.51 -10.52
C TYR A 526 -24.83 8.00 -10.69
N GLU A 527 -25.97 7.49 -10.20
CA GLU A 527 -26.34 6.07 -10.31
C GLU A 527 -26.31 5.56 -11.77
N LEU A 528 -26.68 6.39 -12.75
CA LEU A 528 -26.61 6.04 -14.18
C LEU A 528 -25.17 5.83 -14.70
N ASP A 529 -24.20 6.60 -14.21
CA ASP A 529 -22.80 6.47 -14.64
C ASP A 529 -22.10 5.30 -13.95
N LEU A 530 -22.48 4.97 -12.70
CA LEU A 530 -22.12 3.72 -12.04
C LEU A 530 -22.67 2.50 -12.81
N MET A 531 -23.93 2.56 -13.24
CA MET A 531 -24.55 1.53 -14.09
C MET A 531 -23.81 1.39 -15.44
N ARG A 532 -23.44 2.51 -16.08
CA ARG A 532 -22.60 2.50 -17.30
C ARG A 532 -21.21 1.93 -17.06
N GLY A 533 -20.61 2.17 -15.89
CA GLY A 533 -19.37 1.54 -15.42
C GLY A 533 -19.52 0.05 -15.06
N GLY A 534 -20.71 -0.53 -15.19
CA GLY A 534 -20.96 -1.94 -14.96
C GLY A 534 -20.99 -2.33 -13.48
N VAL A 535 -21.35 -1.42 -12.56
CA VAL A 535 -21.30 -1.64 -11.09
C VAL A 535 -21.99 -2.92 -10.61
N LEU A 536 -23.04 -3.40 -11.31
CA LEU A 536 -23.76 -4.64 -10.97
C LEU A 536 -23.01 -5.93 -11.37
N HIS A 537 -22.00 -5.84 -12.24
CA HIS A 537 -21.16 -6.96 -12.70
C HIS A 537 -19.72 -6.89 -12.15
N ALA A 538 -19.39 -5.82 -11.43
CA ALA A 538 -18.07 -5.65 -10.83
C ALA A 538 -17.91 -6.56 -9.61
N GLU A 539 -16.86 -7.39 -9.59
CA GLU A 539 -16.52 -8.19 -8.39
C GLU A 539 -16.15 -7.28 -7.23
N ARG A 540 -15.48 -6.15 -7.53
CA ARG A 540 -15.10 -5.11 -6.57
C ARG A 540 -15.28 -3.72 -7.12
N VAL A 541 -15.66 -2.81 -6.23
CA VAL A 541 -15.71 -1.36 -6.50
C VAL A 541 -14.69 -0.67 -5.60
N VAL A 542 -13.72 0.00 -6.20
CA VAL A 542 -12.69 0.77 -5.49
C VAL A 542 -12.98 2.25 -5.67
N ILE A 543 -13.33 2.95 -4.60
CA ILE A 543 -13.54 4.39 -4.61
C ILE A 543 -12.23 5.05 -4.13
N LEU A 544 -11.52 5.75 -5.01
CA LEU A 544 -10.23 6.38 -4.69
C LEU A 544 -10.41 7.81 -4.20
N GLY A 545 -9.65 8.22 -3.17
CA GLY A 545 -9.63 9.60 -2.71
C GLY A 545 -8.50 10.38 -3.39
N CYS A 546 -8.82 11.56 -3.94
CA CYS A 546 -7.79 12.52 -4.32
C CYS A 546 -7.42 13.42 -3.13
N HIS A 547 -6.17 13.88 -3.10
CA HIS A 547 -5.68 14.83 -2.09
C HIS A 547 -6.12 16.25 -2.48
N ASP A 548 -7.42 16.51 -2.31
CA ASP A 548 -8.12 17.68 -2.81
C ASP A 548 -7.95 18.91 -1.90
N THR A 549 -8.35 20.08 -2.36
CA THR A 549 -8.39 21.31 -1.55
C THR A 549 -9.35 21.20 -0.35
N LEU A 550 -8.98 21.87 0.75
CA LEU A 550 -9.79 21.94 1.97
C LEU A 550 -11.07 22.74 1.71
N VAL A 551 -12.22 22.14 1.98
CA VAL A 551 -13.51 22.84 2.05
C VAL A 551 -13.68 23.38 3.46
N ASP A 552 -13.79 24.70 3.58
CA ASP A 552 -14.20 25.33 4.83
C ASP A 552 -15.69 25.09 5.06
N LEU A 553 -16.04 24.39 6.15
CA LEU A 553 -17.43 24.18 6.56
C LEU A 553 -17.95 25.31 7.47
N SER A 554 -17.24 26.45 7.56
CA SER A 554 -17.71 27.59 8.33
C SER A 554 -19.01 28.17 7.75
N VAL A 555 -20.10 27.98 8.49
CA VAL A 555 -21.34 28.73 8.26
C VAL A 555 -21.05 30.18 8.66
N LYS A 556 -20.98 31.08 7.67
CA LYS A 556 -20.80 32.53 7.89
C LYS A 556 -21.88 33.05 8.85
N GLY A 557 -21.51 33.33 10.10
CA GLY A 557 -22.42 33.82 11.13
C GLY A 557 -22.14 33.35 12.56
N VAL A 558 -21.21 32.43 12.81
CA VAL A 558 -20.82 32.00 14.17
C VAL A 558 -19.36 32.33 14.46
N GLU A 559 -19.11 33.59 14.84
CA GLU A 559 -17.87 33.97 15.52
C GLU A 559 -17.96 33.54 16.99
N ASP A 560 -17.35 32.43 17.39
CA ASP A 560 -17.24 32.14 18.83
C ASP A 560 -16.02 31.30 19.27
N LEU A 561 -15.42 31.76 20.37
CA LEU A 561 -14.47 31.13 21.30
C LEU A 561 -13.26 30.31 20.76
N ALA A 562 -12.07 30.78 21.17
CA ALA A 562 -10.77 30.25 20.78
C ALA A 562 -10.53 28.75 21.09
N HIS A 563 -9.65 28.15 20.28
CA HIS A 563 -9.00 26.83 20.44
C HIS A 563 -9.77 25.57 20.01
N ARG A 564 -10.88 25.68 19.29
CA ARG A 564 -11.29 24.58 18.38
C ARG A 564 -10.65 24.77 17.01
N ARG A 565 -10.16 23.68 16.40
CA ARG A 565 -9.85 23.67 14.96
C ARG A 565 -11.16 23.88 14.21
N VAL A 566 -11.16 24.72 13.18
CA VAL A 566 -12.31 24.83 12.26
C VAL A 566 -12.53 23.45 11.62
N PRO A 567 -13.77 22.93 11.53
CA PRO A 567 -14.06 21.73 10.77
C PRO A 567 -13.87 22.02 9.28
N SER A 568 -12.68 21.72 8.75
CA SER A 568 -12.50 21.56 7.31
C SER A 568 -12.67 20.08 6.96
N ALA A 569 -13.45 19.82 5.92
CA ALA A 569 -13.47 18.51 5.26
C ALA A 569 -12.74 18.64 3.92
N GLN A 570 -12.08 17.59 3.46
CA GLN A 570 -11.72 17.54 2.05
C GLN A 570 -12.95 17.19 1.23
N ARG A 571 -13.06 17.80 0.05
CA ARG A 571 -14.16 17.58 -0.87
C ARG A 571 -14.28 16.10 -1.27
N SER A 572 -13.14 15.47 -1.54
CA SER A 572 -13.02 14.05 -1.87
C SER A 572 -13.57 13.10 -0.81
N ASP A 573 -13.42 13.39 0.49
CA ASP A 573 -14.03 12.57 1.55
C ASP A 573 -15.57 12.62 1.48
N VAL A 574 -16.14 13.80 1.21
CA VAL A 574 -17.61 13.98 1.09
C VAL A 574 -18.14 13.31 -0.17
N ASP A 575 -17.48 13.50 -1.31
CA ASP A 575 -17.82 12.87 -2.58
C ASP A 575 -17.74 11.33 -2.46
N ASN A 576 -16.70 10.79 -1.82
CA ASN A 576 -16.54 9.34 -1.62
C ASN A 576 -17.62 8.72 -0.72
N ILE A 577 -18.14 9.45 0.27
CA ILE A 577 -19.31 9.03 1.06
C ILE A 577 -20.58 8.97 0.20
N VAL A 578 -20.78 9.92 -0.72
CA VAL A 578 -21.93 9.95 -1.64
C VAL A 578 -21.85 8.81 -2.67
N ILE A 579 -20.67 8.59 -3.28
CA ILE A 579 -20.45 7.48 -4.21
C ILE A 579 -20.72 6.14 -3.51
N ALA A 580 -20.19 5.96 -2.29
CA ALA A 580 -20.43 4.76 -1.51
C ALA A 580 -21.92 4.54 -1.22
N ALA A 581 -22.67 5.60 -0.88
CA ALA A 581 -24.11 5.51 -0.68
C ALA A 581 -24.88 5.13 -1.96
N ASN A 582 -24.46 5.62 -3.13
CA ASN A 582 -25.05 5.25 -4.42
C ASN A 582 -24.79 3.77 -4.76
N VAL A 583 -23.56 3.28 -4.57
CA VAL A 583 -23.21 1.88 -4.82
C VAL A 583 -23.92 0.94 -3.83
N ASP A 584 -23.99 1.31 -2.54
CA ASP A 584 -24.76 0.57 -1.52
C ASP A 584 -26.27 0.51 -1.82
N ARG A 585 -26.82 1.47 -2.59
CA ARG A 585 -28.21 1.46 -3.09
C ARG A 585 -28.41 0.56 -4.31
N LEU A 586 -27.42 0.48 -5.21
CA LEU A 586 -27.51 -0.30 -6.45
C LEU A 586 -27.18 -1.79 -6.25
N VAL A 587 -26.15 -2.10 -5.44
CA VAL A 587 -25.66 -3.48 -5.23
C VAL A 587 -26.15 -4.06 -3.89
N GLY A 588 -26.52 -3.20 -2.94
CA GLY A 588 -26.93 -3.59 -1.58
C GLY A 588 -25.80 -3.45 -0.56
N VAL A 589 -26.13 -2.86 0.59
CA VAL A 589 -25.19 -2.43 1.66
C VAL A 589 -24.21 -3.52 2.11
N ASP A 590 -24.67 -4.77 2.15
CA ASP A 590 -23.95 -5.90 2.73
C ASP A 590 -23.35 -6.84 1.66
N ALA A 591 -23.38 -6.45 0.37
CA ALA A 591 -22.73 -7.18 -0.71
C ALA A 591 -21.20 -7.26 -0.56
N GLY A 592 -20.59 -6.38 0.24
CA GLY A 592 -19.18 -6.46 0.62
C GLY A 592 -18.16 -6.17 -0.49
N VAL A 593 -18.61 -5.73 -1.67
CA VAL A 593 -17.78 -5.49 -2.87
C VAL A 593 -16.91 -4.22 -2.79
N MET A 594 -17.19 -3.30 -1.87
CA MET A 594 -16.57 -1.97 -1.85
C MET A 594 -15.30 -1.88 -1.00
N ILE A 595 -14.33 -1.10 -1.51
CA ILE A 595 -13.18 -0.57 -0.78
C ILE A 595 -13.12 0.94 -1.02
N ILE A 596 -13.09 1.72 0.06
CA ILE A 596 -13.20 3.18 0.01
C ILE A 596 -11.93 3.78 0.60
N ASP A 597 -11.16 4.52 -0.22
CA ASP A 597 -10.08 5.37 0.27
C ASP A 597 -10.65 6.71 0.77
N MET A 598 -10.28 7.06 2.00
CA MET A 598 -10.66 8.28 2.70
C MET A 598 -9.39 9.00 3.16
N GLN A 599 -9.30 10.30 2.91
CA GLN A 599 -8.12 11.08 3.29
C GLN A 599 -8.05 11.24 4.82
N HIS A 600 -9.20 11.39 5.49
CA HIS A 600 -9.27 11.55 6.94
C HIS A 600 -9.83 10.34 7.70
N THR A 601 -9.13 9.94 8.76
CA THR A 601 -9.55 8.90 9.73
C THR A 601 -10.94 9.14 10.32
N PHE A 602 -11.28 10.40 10.64
CA PHE A 602 -12.60 10.73 11.22
C PHE A 602 -13.76 10.54 10.22
N ALA A 603 -13.51 10.66 8.92
CA ALA A 603 -14.56 10.62 7.91
C ALA A 603 -15.18 9.22 7.76
N LEU A 604 -14.44 8.15 8.10
CA LEU A 604 -14.91 6.77 8.08
C LEU A 604 -16.19 6.56 8.92
N HIS A 605 -16.42 7.37 9.97
CA HIS A 605 -17.64 7.26 10.79
C HIS A 605 -18.92 7.52 9.98
N TYR A 606 -18.87 8.45 9.00
CA TYR A 606 -20.04 8.81 8.19
C TYR A 606 -20.52 7.72 7.23
N LEU A 607 -19.72 6.66 7.03
CA LEU A 607 -20.12 5.48 6.23
C LEU A 607 -21.03 4.51 7.01
N ARG A 608 -21.02 4.55 8.35
CA ARG A 608 -21.97 3.82 9.22
C ARG A 608 -22.31 4.69 10.46
N PRO A 609 -22.95 5.87 10.28
CA PRO A 609 -23.05 6.91 11.31
C PRO A 609 -23.98 6.53 12.48
N LYS A 610 -24.82 5.49 12.33
CA LYS A 610 -25.63 4.91 13.42
C LYS A 610 -24.78 4.12 14.43
N PHE A 611 -23.48 3.98 14.21
CA PHE A 611 -22.56 3.24 15.07
C PHE A 611 -21.51 4.16 15.69
N GLU A 612 -21.60 4.36 17.02
CA GLU A 612 -20.56 5.04 17.80
C GLU A 612 -19.95 4.08 18.83
N VAL A 613 -18.62 4.03 18.86
CA VAL A 613 -17.86 3.33 19.92
C VAL A 613 -17.85 4.22 21.17
N GLN A 614 -18.65 3.85 22.16
CA GLN A 614 -18.75 4.60 23.42
C GLN A 614 -17.36 4.82 24.05
N LYS A 615 -17.03 6.10 24.28
CA LYS A 615 -15.72 6.59 24.73
C LYS A 615 -15.37 6.09 26.14
N GLU A 616 -16.39 5.69 26.88
CA GLU A 616 -16.41 5.09 28.21
C GLU A 616 -15.62 3.76 28.26
N HIS A 617 -15.66 2.99 27.16
CA HIS A 617 -14.93 1.73 27.02
C HIS A 617 -13.41 1.93 26.96
N VAL A 618 -12.91 3.12 26.61
CA VAL A 618 -11.49 3.41 26.44
C VAL A 618 -10.83 3.92 27.73
N LYS A 619 -9.54 3.61 27.93
CA LYS A 619 -8.74 4.25 28.97
C LYS A 619 -8.61 5.75 28.69
N LYS A 620 -9.19 6.60 29.57
CA LYS A 620 -9.10 8.07 29.57
C LYS A 620 -7.67 8.66 29.52
N VAL A 621 -6.61 7.87 29.64
CA VAL A 621 -5.22 8.30 29.39
C VAL A 621 -4.87 8.13 27.92
N ASP A 622 -5.18 6.97 27.35
CA ASP A 622 -4.80 6.60 25.99
C ASP A 622 -5.67 7.31 24.95
N TYR A 623 -6.98 7.48 25.21
CA TYR A 623 -7.85 8.36 24.40
C TYR A 623 -7.38 9.83 24.39
N ARG A 624 -6.68 10.30 25.44
CA ARG A 624 -6.07 11.65 25.47
C ARG A 624 -4.67 11.71 24.84
N ARG A 625 -4.09 10.57 24.46
CA ARG A 625 -2.83 10.46 23.71
C ARG A 625 -3.12 10.37 22.22
N ASN A 626 -4.02 9.47 21.82
CA ASN A 626 -4.60 9.46 20.48
C ASN A 626 -6.14 9.29 20.55
N PRO A 627 -6.92 10.35 20.27
CA PRO A 627 -8.37 10.24 20.11
C PRO A 627 -8.79 9.49 18.83
N GLU A 628 -7.97 9.55 17.78
CA GLU A 628 -8.31 9.05 16.44
C GLU A 628 -8.25 7.53 16.36
N ALA A 629 -7.44 6.85 17.20
CA ALA A 629 -7.35 5.39 17.22
C ALA A 629 -8.67 4.68 17.62
N LEU A 630 -9.74 5.41 18.00
CA LEU A 630 -11.10 4.87 18.01
C LEU A 630 -11.60 4.46 16.63
N VAL A 631 -11.05 5.01 15.54
CA VAL A 631 -11.37 4.63 14.15
C VAL A 631 -11.17 3.13 13.90
N HIS A 632 -10.19 2.52 14.57
CA HIS A 632 -9.91 1.08 14.44
C HIS A 632 -11.04 0.19 14.95
N PHE A 633 -12.00 0.75 15.70
CA PHE A 633 -13.18 0.06 16.22
C PHE A 633 -14.48 0.49 15.50
N GLY A 634 -14.38 1.31 14.45
CA GLY A 634 -15.47 1.66 13.56
C GLY A 634 -15.73 0.55 12.53
N PRO A 635 -16.99 0.11 12.30
CA PRO A 635 -17.30 -1.01 11.41
C PRO A 635 -16.70 -0.89 10.00
N PRO A 636 -16.66 0.29 9.34
CA PRO A 636 -16.01 0.42 8.03
C PRO A 636 -14.54 0.02 8.01
N PHE A 637 -13.79 0.28 9.09
CA PHE A 637 -12.41 -0.22 9.24
C PHE A 637 -12.38 -1.69 9.65
N MET A 638 -13.19 -2.11 10.64
CA MET A 638 -13.21 -3.51 11.10
C MET A 638 -13.59 -4.49 9.99
N GLU A 639 -14.50 -4.09 9.08
CA GLU A 639 -14.92 -4.83 7.88
C GLU A 639 -13.85 -4.84 6.78
N GLY A 640 -12.98 -3.83 6.76
CA GLY A 640 -12.08 -3.52 5.65
C GLY A 640 -12.76 -2.82 4.46
N LYS A 641 -13.96 -2.24 4.68
CA LYS A 641 -14.73 -1.48 3.67
C LYS A 641 -14.16 -0.07 3.44
N ALA A 642 -13.46 0.51 4.43
CA ALA A 642 -12.85 1.83 4.31
C ALA A 642 -11.44 1.89 4.92
N VAL A 643 -10.56 2.63 4.24
CA VAL A 643 -9.12 2.77 4.53
C VAL A 643 -8.68 4.24 4.44
N SER A 644 -7.44 4.54 4.85
CA SER A 644 -6.89 5.89 4.78
C SER A 644 -5.36 5.87 4.86
N PRO A 645 -4.62 6.73 4.11
CA PRO A 645 -3.16 6.82 4.20
C PRO A 645 -2.67 7.15 5.62
N ALA A 646 -3.45 7.92 6.40
CA ALA A 646 -3.11 8.25 7.78
C ALA A 646 -3.03 7.03 8.72
N LEU A 647 -3.69 5.91 8.37
CA LEU A 647 -3.61 4.65 9.12
C LEU A 647 -2.26 3.93 8.90
N MET A 648 -1.45 4.33 7.91
CA MET A 648 -0.15 3.72 7.61
C MET A 648 0.96 4.09 8.59
N GLY A 649 0.70 4.97 9.57
CA GLY A 649 1.69 5.39 10.58
C GLY A 649 2.28 4.25 11.41
N PHE A 650 1.70 3.04 11.37
CA PHE A 650 2.34 1.86 11.95
C PHE A 650 3.63 1.45 11.24
N LEU A 651 3.80 1.71 9.94
CA LEU A 651 4.99 1.31 9.19
C LEU A 651 6.25 1.92 9.80
N LEU A 652 6.25 3.23 10.06
CA LEU A 652 7.39 3.94 10.66
C LEU A 652 7.63 3.50 12.11
N ARG A 653 6.57 3.38 12.92
CA ARG A 653 6.64 3.01 14.35
C ARG A 653 7.15 1.59 14.54
N SER A 654 6.60 0.64 13.80
CA SER A 654 6.92 -0.78 13.96
C SER A 654 8.28 -1.11 13.33
N SER A 655 8.65 -0.48 12.21
CA SER A 655 10.01 -0.58 11.64
C SER A 655 11.09 -0.03 12.58
N PHE A 656 10.78 0.99 13.41
CA PHE A 656 11.70 1.46 14.45
C PHE A 656 12.05 0.36 15.46
N TYR A 657 11.08 -0.46 15.88
CA TYR A 657 11.34 -1.56 16.81
C TYR A 657 11.87 -2.82 16.11
N ASN A 658 11.15 -3.29 15.08
CA ASN A 658 11.41 -4.53 14.34
C ASN A 658 11.87 -4.22 12.90
N LYS A 659 13.15 -4.50 12.59
CA LYS A 659 13.71 -4.29 11.24
C LYS A 659 13.01 -5.06 10.11
N ASN A 660 12.22 -6.07 10.45
CA ASN A 660 11.58 -6.95 9.47
C ASN A 660 10.17 -6.48 9.07
N THR A 661 9.62 -5.43 9.70
CA THR A 661 8.24 -4.95 9.46
C THR A 661 7.93 -4.72 7.98
N LEU A 662 8.79 -4.01 7.24
CA LEU A 662 8.56 -3.71 5.82
C LEU A 662 8.49 -5.01 4.99
N SER A 663 9.50 -5.87 5.09
CA SER A 663 9.54 -7.14 4.34
C SER A 663 8.36 -8.06 4.68
N ILE A 664 7.89 -8.08 5.93
CA ILE A 664 6.67 -8.81 6.30
C ILE A 664 5.44 -8.24 5.56
N VAL A 665 5.26 -6.91 5.58
CA VAL A 665 4.13 -6.25 4.90
C VAL A 665 4.21 -6.47 3.39
N GLU A 666 5.39 -6.35 2.78
CA GLU A 666 5.60 -6.57 1.33
C GLU A 666 5.25 -7.99 0.90
N GLN A 667 5.64 -9.01 1.68
CA GLN A 667 5.33 -10.41 1.40
C GLN A 667 3.86 -10.75 1.68
N LEU A 668 3.21 -10.12 2.66
CA LEU A 668 1.76 -10.29 2.90
C LEU A 668 0.90 -9.64 1.81
N ILE A 669 1.40 -8.57 1.18
CA ILE A 669 0.75 -7.93 0.02
C ILE A 669 1.01 -8.75 -1.25
N GLY A 670 2.27 -8.87 -1.66
CA GLY A 670 2.66 -9.34 -3.00
C GLY A 670 3.09 -10.80 -3.09
N GLY A 671 3.01 -11.57 -2.00
CA GLY A 671 3.54 -12.93 -1.90
C GLY A 671 5.02 -12.98 -1.49
N GLY A 672 5.36 -13.94 -0.63
CA GLY A 672 6.71 -14.14 -0.10
C GLY A 672 7.59 -15.08 -0.92
N HIS A 673 8.91 -14.95 -0.76
CA HIS A 673 9.89 -15.83 -1.39
C HIS A 673 9.95 -17.20 -0.70
N THR A 674 10.65 -18.17 -1.31
CA THR A 674 10.89 -19.48 -0.69
C THR A 674 12.39 -19.77 -0.53
N LEU A 675 12.73 -20.54 0.50
CA LEU A 675 14.11 -20.92 0.87
C LEU A 675 14.86 -21.80 -0.16
N ARG A 676 14.30 -22.03 -1.36
CA ARG A 676 14.86 -22.91 -2.40
C ARG A 676 15.37 -22.16 -3.63
N GLU A 677 15.53 -20.83 -3.54
CA GLU A 677 16.11 -20.00 -4.60
C GLU A 677 17.62 -20.28 -4.78
N GLY A 678 17.92 -21.36 -5.50
CA GLY A 678 19.27 -21.78 -5.91
C GLY A 678 19.29 -22.54 -7.24
N THR A 679 18.18 -22.55 -7.98
CA THR A 679 18.07 -23.12 -9.34
C THR A 679 16.85 -22.52 -10.03
N MET A 680 16.88 -22.33 -11.36
CA MET A 680 15.71 -21.85 -12.11
C MET A 680 14.60 -22.91 -12.14
N GLY A 681 13.61 -22.79 -11.25
CA GLY A 681 12.41 -23.63 -11.24
C GLY A 681 11.27 -22.98 -10.46
N ASN A 682 10.16 -22.71 -11.15
CA ASN A 682 8.87 -22.16 -10.70
C ASN A 682 8.85 -21.49 -9.31
N LYS A 683 8.90 -20.15 -9.30
CA LYS A 683 8.75 -19.30 -8.11
C LYS A 683 7.36 -19.49 -7.46
N THR A 684 7.24 -20.47 -6.58
CA THR A 684 6.02 -20.71 -5.79
C THR A 684 5.94 -19.70 -4.64
N LEU A 685 5.37 -18.52 -4.91
CA LEU A 685 5.22 -17.46 -3.92
C LEU A 685 4.34 -17.90 -2.74
N ARG A 686 4.73 -17.49 -1.53
CA ARG A 686 3.97 -17.68 -0.29
C ARG A 686 2.90 -16.61 -0.15
N ILE A 687 1.67 -16.90 -0.59
CA ILE A 687 0.62 -15.89 -0.77
C ILE A 687 -0.38 -15.94 0.38
N LEU A 688 -0.63 -14.78 1.01
CA LEU A 688 -1.78 -14.59 1.90
C LEU A 688 -3.07 -14.57 1.09
N ASN A 689 -3.96 -15.52 1.34
CA ASN A 689 -5.30 -15.63 0.75
C ASN A 689 -6.38 -15.70 1.85
N LEU A 690 -7.64 -15.53 1.45
CA LEU A 690 -8.82 -15.68 2.30
C LEU A 690 -9.73 -16.74 1.67
N VAL A 691 -10.07 -17.79 2.41
CA VAL A 691 -10.90 -18.91 1.91
C VAL A 691 -12.08 -19.18 2.83
N PRO A 692 -13.25 -19.63 2.33
CA PRO A 692 -14.38 -19.99 3.18
C PRO A 692 -14.03 -21.16 4.12
N VAL A 693 -14.55 -21.11 5.34
CA VAL A 693 -14.48 -22.24 6.27
C VAL A 693 -15.34 -23.38 5.73
N ALA A 694 -14.77 -24.58 5.64
CA ALA A 694 -15.51 -25.75 5.16
C ALA A 694 -16.57 -26.20 6.17
N GLN A 695 -17.74 -26.62 5.67
CA GLN A 695 -18.92 -26.94 6.49
C GLN A 695 -18.66 -27.95 7.62
N HIS A 696 -17.73 -28.89 7.43
CA HIS A 696 -17.36 -29.86 8.46
C HIS A 696 -16.57 -29.26 9.65
N SER A 697 -16.17 -27.99 9.58
CA SER A 697 -15.45 -27.24 10.62
C SER A 697 -16.29 -26.14 11.27
N VAL A 698 -17.48 -25.86 10.75
CA VAL A 698 -18.48 -25.00 11.40
C VAL A 698 -18.86 -25.59 12.77
N GLY A 699 -18.97 -24.73 13.78
CA GLY A 699 -19.26 -25.11 15.16
C GLY A 699 -18.12 -25.82 15.91
N LYS A 700 -16.95 -26.02 15.28
CA LYS A 700 -15.76 -26.58 15.94
C LYS A 700 -14.82 -25.50 16.47
N PRO A 701 -13.90 -25.85 17.39
CA PRO A 701 -12.86 -24.92 17.84
C PRO A 701 -11.89 -24.56 16.71
N TYR A 702 -11.52 -23.28 16.61
CA TYR A 702 -10.54 -22.76 15.67
C TYR A 702 -9.20 -23.51 15.75
N GLY A 703 -8.80 -24.03 16.92
CA GLY A 703 -7.58 -24.81 17.06
C GLY A 703 -7.56 -26.12 16.27
N ASP A 704 -8.69 -26.81 16.11
CA ASP A 704 -8.73 -28.01 15.27
C ASP A 704 -8.72 -27.66 13.77
N LEU A 705 -9.32 -26.52 13.38
CA LEU A 705 -9.20 -25.97 12.02
C LEU A 705 -7.74 -25.57 11.70
N PHE A 706 -7.07 -24.87 12.63
CA PHE A 706 -5.67 -24.46 12.52
C PHE A 706 -4.74 -25.66 12.31
N VAL A 707 -4.86 -26.70 13.15
CA VAL A 707 -4.04 -27.92 13.06
C VAL A 707 -4.31 -28.69 11.76
N SER A 708 -5.56 -28.78 11.30
CA SER A 708 -5.90 -29.45 10.04
C SER A 708 -5.38 -28.69 8.82
N LEU A 709 -5.51 -27.36 8.78
CA LEU A 709 -4.93 -26.55 7.71
C LEU A 709 -3.41 -26.70 7.67
N LEU A 710 -2.74 -26.65 8.82
CA LEU A 710 -1.28 -26.74 8.94
C LEU A 710 -0.73 -28.08 8.44
N HIS A 711 -1.33 -29.22 8.83
CA HIS A 711 -0.82 -30.54 8.47
C HIS A 711 -1.45 -31.17 7.23
N ASP A 712 -2.77 -31.09 7.07
CA ASP A 712 -3.49 -31.78 5.99
C ASP A 712 -3.47 -30.98 4.68
N LYS A 713 -3.41 -29.64 4.76
CA LYS A 713 -3.28 -28.75 3.59
C LYS A 713 -1.88 -28.13 3.47
N GLY A 714 -1.14 -28.02 4.56
CA GLY A 714 0.14 -27.31 4.56
C GLY A 714 -0.01 -25.79 4.56
N ALA A 715 -1.14 -25.25 4.98
CA ALA A 715 -1.47 -23.83 4.97
C ALA A 715 -1.50 -23.29 6.39
N LEU A 716 -0.86 -22.14 6.65
CA LEU A 716 -0.85 -21.51 7.96
C LEU A 716 -2.02 -20.53 8.11
N ALA A 717 -2.91 -20.76 9.08
CA ALA A 717 -3.99 -19.82 9.40
C ALA A 717 -3.52 -18.68 10.31
N LEU A 718 -3.74 -17.42 9.89
CA LEU A 718 -3.44 -16.22 10.69
C LEU A 718 -4.64 -15.72 11.51
N GLY A 719 -5.85 -16.05 11.06
CA GLY A 719 -7.09 -15.68 11.74
C GLY A 719 -8.33 -15.84 10.87
N LEU A 720 -9.45 -15.30 11.35
CA LEU A 720 -10.75 -15.38 10.65
C LEU A 720 -11.17 -14.01 10.11
N TYR A 721 -11.95 -14.01 9.04
CA TYR A 721 -12.89 -12.95 8.73
C TYR A 721 -14.27 -13.43 9.13
N ARG A 722 -14.85 -12.78 10.15
CA ARG A 722 -16.09 -13.20 10.80
C ARG A 722 -17.31 -12.78 9.98
N ALA A 723 -18.28 -13.67 9.86
CA ALA A 723 -19.53 -13.42 9.15
C ALA A 723 -20.33 -12.25 9.78
N PRO A 724 -21.06 -11.44 8.99
CA PRO A 724 -22.02 -10.46 9.52
C PRO A 724 -23.01 -11.10 10.52
N GLY A 725 -23.39 -10.37 11.56
CA GLY A 725 -24.25 -10.87 12.64
C GLY A 725 -23.52 -11.70 13.71
N THR A 726 -22.29 -12.19 13.47
CA THR A 726 -21.50 -12.93 14.48
C THR A 726 -21.35 -12.10 15.74
N LEU A 727 -21.73 -12.67 16.90
CA LEU A 727 -21.78 -11.99 18.21
C LEU A 727 -22.51 -10.62 18.20
N GLY A 728 -23.49 -10.44 17.31
CA GLY A 728 -24.26 -9.20 17.14
C GLY A 728 -23.57 -8.12 16.29
N ALA A 729 -22.55 -8.46 15.51
CA ALA A 729 -21.85 -7.50 14.66
C ALA A 729 -22.73 -6.92 13.53
N PRO A 730 -22.69 -5.60 13.26
CA PRO A 730 -23.48 -4.97 12.21
C PRO A 730 -22.92 -5.16 10.78
N ALA A 731 -21.76 -5.79 10.66
CA ALA A 731 -21.04 -6.13 9.43
C ALA A 731 -20.07 -7.28 9.72
N GLY A 732 -19.43 -7.84 8.71
CA GLY A 732 -18.29 -8.77 8.91
C GLY A 732 -17.07 -8.04 9.49
N TYR A 733 -16.15 -8.76 10.11
CA TYR A 733 -14.96 -8.15 10.72
C TYR A 733 -13.73 -9.05 10.77
N VAL A 734 -12.54 -8.43 10.76
CA VAL A 734 -11.24 -9.12 10.88
C VAL A 734 -10.97 -9.60 12.30
N PHE A 735 -10.55 -10.85 12.46
CA PHE A 735 -10.20 -11.48 13.73
C PHE A 735 -8.84 -12.19 13.65
N THR A 736 -7.73 -11.45 13.84
CA THR A 736 -6.34 -11.94 13.94
C THR A 736 -6.11 -12.78 15.21
N ASN A 737 -5.26 -13.81 15.11
CA ASN A 737 -4.91 -14.74 16.21
C ASN A 737 -6.11 -15.20 17.09
N PRO A 738 -7.16 -15.82 16.52
CA PRO A 738 -8.29 -16.32 17.31
C PRO A 738 -7.84 -17.29 18.40
N PRO A 739 -8.40 -17.20 19.63
CA PRO A 739 -8.14 -18.19 20.66
C PRO A 739 -8.49 -19.60 20.18
N LYS A 740 -7.67 -20.61 20.52
CA LYS A 740 -7.84 -21.99 20.04
C LYS A 740 -9.20 -22.63 20.38
N HIS A 741 -9.91 -22.08 21.37
CA HIS A 741 -11.24 -22.48 21.82
C HIS A 741 -12.38 -21.66 21.23
N CYS A 742 -12.10 -20.63 20.42
CA CYS A 742 -13.10 -19.87 19.68
C CYS A 742 -13.86 -20.81 18.74
N LEU A 743 -15.20 -20.71 18.69
CA LEU A 743 -16.01 -21.48 17.76
C LEU A 743 -16.10 -20.77 16.41
N VAL A 744 -15.84 -21.50 15.34
CA VAL A 744 -15.91 -21.00 13.96
C VAL A 744 -17.36 -21.02 13.48
N SER A 745 -17.86 -19.92 12.94
CA SER A 745 -19.25 -19.74 12.53
C SER A 745 -19.50 -20.25 11.11
N GLU A 746 -20.77 -20.41 10.74
CA GLU A 746 -21.16 -20.52 9.33
C GLU A 746 -20.94 -19.17 8.62
N GLY A 747 -20.45 -19.21 7.38
CA GLY A 747 -20.09 -18.01 6.61
C GLY A 747 -18.75 -17.36 7.01
N ASP A 748 -18.07 -17.83 8.06
CA ASP A 748 -16.72 -17.39 8.37
C ASP A 748 -15.74 -17.75 7.24
N GLN A 749 -14.74 -16.91 7.04
CA GLN A 749 -13.61 -17.17 6.15
C GLN A 749 -12.31 -17.18 6.97
N VAL A 750 -11.28 -17.88 6.50
CA VAL A 750 -9.98 -18.02 7.19
C VAL A 750 -8.84 -17.45 6.35
N TYR A 751 -8.05 -16.57 6.96
CA TYR A 751 -6.83 -16.02 6.38
C TYR A 751 -5.72 -17.06 6.42
N ILE A 752 -5.21 -17.47 5.27
CA ILE A 752 -4.18 -18.50 5.15
C ILE A 752 -2.97 -18.03 4.34
N ILE A 753 -1.77 -18.42 4.77
CA ILE A 753 -0.56 -18.39 3.93
C ILE A 753 -0.36 -19.81 3.36
N VAL A 754 -0.19 -19.90 2.04
CA VAL A 754 0.02 -21.16 1.30
C VAL A 754 1.32 -21.06 0.52
#